data_AF-A0A0J6W2V1-F1
#
_entry.id   AF-A0A0J6W2V1-F1
#
_cell.length_a   1.000
_cell.length_b   1.000
_cell.length_c   1.000
_cell.angle_alpha   90.00
_cell.angle_beta   90.00
_cell.angle_gamma   90.00
#
_symmetry.space_group_name_H-M   'P 1'
#
loop_
_entity.id
_entity.type
_entity.pdbx_description
1 polymer ?
#
loop_
_entity_poly.entity_id
_entity_poly.type
_entity_poly.pdbx_seq_one_letter_code
_entity_poly.pdbx_strand_id
1 'polypeptide(L)'
;MAPTTAHLTLTARLNTSALDSRRGVIRLHPEAIAALGIREWDAVSLTGSRTTAAVVGIAPDGTPTGTALLDDVTLSNAGLREDAAVLVAPVTVFGARSVTLTGSNLATRSITPATLRQALLGKVMTVGDTVSLLPRDLGPGTSTSAASAALAASVGITWTSELLTVTEVDPAGPVSVQPNSLVCWGTAQAGAVIRERTATGTHVVTEEAAPTLNFDDLKGAHTQAGRLAEWLKLALDQPELLHKLGAAPNLGVLVSGPAGVGKTKLVRTVCSGRRLVELDGPEVGSLRPEDRLANVSSAVASVREGGGVLLITDIDTLLPVPPDPVATLIIAELRSAVGTPGVAFVATTAVPDAVDPRLRAPDLCDRELGLSLPDGAVRGQLLEVLLRDVPSADLDLGEIAERTPGFVVADLAALVREAALRAAARASENGEPPELRQEDLAGALSVIRPLSRSATEEVSVGSVTLDDVGDMVETKQALTEAVLWPLQHPDTFARLGVEPPRGVLLYGPPGCGKTYVVRALASSGRLSVHAVKGAELMDKWVGSSEKAVRELFRRARDSAPSLVFLDEIDAMAPRRGQSFDSGVTDRVVAALLTELDGIEPLRDVVVLGATNRPDLIDPALLRPGRLEKLVFVEPPDAEARAQILRTAGKSVPLAREGADAVDLDALAAQLDGYSAADCVALLREAALTAMRRSIDAADVTAADVAAARETVRPSLDPLQVESLRAFAEGH
;
A
#
# COMPACT_ATOMS: atom_id res chain seq x y z
N MET A 1 25.97 -0.28 19.70
CA MET A 1 24.85 0.35 20.43
C MET A 1 23.60 0.11 19.59
N ALA A 2 22.56 -0.52 20.15
CA ALA A 2 21.29 -0.66 19.45
C ALA A 2 20.76 0.76 19.13
N PRO A 3 20.17 1.01 17.94
CA PRO A 3 19.56 2.30 17.66
C PRO A 3 18.47 2.53 18.70
N THR A 4 18.59 3.60 19.50
CA THR A 4 17.54 4.07 20.39
C THR A 4 16.32 4.38 19.52
N THR A 5 15.32 3.50 19.54
CA THR A 5 14.04 3.74 18.88
C THR A 5 13.42 5.00 19.46
N ALA A 6 13.16 5.98 18.60
CA ALA A 6 12.53 7.23 18.99
C ALA A 6 11.15 6.89 19.59
N HIS A 7 10.91 7.34 20.83
CA HIS A 7 9.65 7.18 21.53
C HIS A 7 9.29 8.49 22.22
N LEU A 8 8.00 8.76 22.33
CA LEU A 8 7.46 9.93 23.01
C LEU A 8 6.47 9.49 24.08
N THR A 9 6.49 10.19 25.21
CA THR A 9 5.44 10.10 26.22
C THR A 9 4.47 11.26 26.00
N LEU A 10 3.24 10.94 25.62
CA LEU A 10 2.19 11.91 25.34
C LEU A 10 1.03 11.71 26.35
N THR A 11 0.16 12.69 26.46
CA THR A 11 -1.09 12.58 27.23
C THR A 11 -2.20 12.06 26.31
N ALA A 12 -2.77 10.92 26.66
CA ALA A 12 -3.87 10.31 25.91
C ALA A 12 -5.18 11.01 26.24
N ARG A 13 -5.84 11.60 25.24
CA ARG A 13 -7.18 12.19 25.37
C ARG A 13 -8.19 11.44 24.51
N LEU A 14 -9.44 11.43 24.96
CA LEU A 14 -10.52 10.83 24.20
C LEU A 14 -10.80 11.69 22.95
N ASN A 15 -10.73 11.07 21.78
CA ASN A 15 -11.21 11.69 20.55
C ASN A 15 -12.74 11.65 20.54
N THR A 16 -13.37 12.81 20.73
CA THR A 16 -14.83 12.96 20.69
C THR A 16 -15.37 13.02 19.26
N SER A 17 -14.51 13.09 18.24
CA SER A 17 -14.91 13.03 16.84
C SER A 17 -15.49 11.65 16.52
N ALA A 18 -16.81 11.62 16.39
CA ALA A 18 -17.52 10.41 15.98
C ALA A 18 -17.17 9.98 14.54
N LEU A 19 -16.47 10.80 13.76
CA LEU A 19 -15.95 10.45 12.43
C LEU A 19 -14.66 9.61 12.49
N ASP A 20 -13.90 9.69 13.58
CA ASP A 20 -12.63 8.98 13.78
C ASP A 20 -12.76 7.74 14.68
N SER A 21 -13.88 7.62 15.41
CA SER A 21 -14.11 6.56 16.40
C SER A 21 -14.13 5.14 15.81
N ARG A 22 -13.50 4.19 16.50
CA ARG A 22 -13.41 2.73 16.23
C ARG A 22 -12.76 2.37 14.91
N ARG A 23 -11.87 3.23 14.41
CA ARG A 23 -11.14 3.02 13.14
C ARG A 23 -9.73 2.48 13.33
N GLY A 24 -9.22 2.49 14.56
CA GLY A 24 -7.81 2.19 14.83
C GLY A 24 -6.88 3.28 14.32
N VAL A 25 -7.36 4.54 14.32
CA VAL A 25 -6.58 5.73 13.95
C VAL A 25 -6.33 6.56 15.19
N ILE A 26 -5.06 6.91 15.43
CA ILE A 26 -4.63 7.82 16.49
C ILE A 26 -4.25 9.16 15.86
N ARG A 27 -4.74 10.26 16.43
CA ARG A 27 -4.43 11.61 15.94
C ARG A 27 -3.26 12.19 16.73
N LEU A 28 -2.16 12.48 16.04
CA LEU A 28 -0.95 13.06 16.62
C LEU A 28 -0.67 14.45 16.04
N HIS A 29 -0.12 15.34 16.87
CA HIS A 29 0.34 16.64 16.41
C HIS A 29 1.50 16.46 15.40
N PRO A 30 1.61 17.30 14.34
CA PRO A 30 2.69 17.22 13.37
C PRO A 30 4.10 17.18 13.97
N GLU A 31 4.34 17.90 15.08
CA GLU A 31 5.62 17.84 15.80
C GLU A 31 5.91 16.47 16.41
N ALA A 32 4.90 15.80 16.98
CA ALA A 32 5.06 14.47 17.53
C ALA A 32 5.38 13.46 16.42
N ILE A 33 4.73 13.60 15.25
CA ILE A 33 4.98 12.79 14.05
C ILE A 33 6.43 12.99 13.57
N ALA A 34 6.86 14.25 13.43
CA ALA A 34 8.22 14.61 13.02
C ALA A 34 9.27 14.13 14.03
N ALA A 35 9.00 14.26 15.33
CA ALA A 35 9.88 13.83 16.40
C ALA A 35 10.02 12.30 16.46
N LEU A 36 8.98 11.54 16.12
CA LEU A 36 9.03 10.08 15.99
C LEU A 36 9.69 9.62 14.67
N GLY A 37 9.84 10.52 13.69
CA GLY A 37 10.43 10.20 12.39
C GLY A 37 9.52 9.34 11.50
N ILE A 38 8.21 9.39 11.74
CA ILE A 38 7.17 8.65 11.02
C ILE A 38 6.33 9.60 10.16
N ARG A 39 5.43 9.05 9.36
CA ARG A 39 4.48 9.80 8.52
C ARG A 39 3.05 9.51 8.89
N GLU A 40 2.15 10.31 8.33
CA GLU A 40 0.73 9.96 8.31
C GLU A 40 0.54 8.59 7.64
N TRP A 41 -0.32 7.76 8.22
CA TRP A 41 -0.61 6.37 7.88
C TRP A 41 0.43 5.31 8.29
N ASP A 42 1.56 5.73 8.88
CA ASP A 42 2.45 4.78 9.53
C ASP A 42 1.81 4.22 10.81
N ALA A 43 2.20 2.99 11.16
CA ALA A 43 1.73 2.37 12.38
C ALA A 43 2.63 2.74 13.56
N VAL A 44 2.00 2.94 14.72
CA VAL A 44 2.67 3.16 16.00
C VAL A 44 2.19 2.16 17.03
N SER A 45 3.10 1.73 17.90
CA SER A 45 2.76 1.04 19.13
C SER A 45 2.33 2.05 20.18
N LEU A 46 1.22 1.76 20.86
CA LEU A 46 0.71 2.51 21.99
C LEU A 46 0.83 1.64 23.24
N THR A 47 1.65 2.09 24.18
CA THR A 47 1.92 1.33 25.42
C THR A 47 1.41 2.12 26.63
N GLY A 48 0.37 1.58 27.26
CA GLY A 48 -0.12 1.96 28.57
C GLY A 48 0.12 0.83 29.57
N SER A 49 -0.96 0.30 30.18
CA SER A 49 -0.89 -0.96 30.93
C SER A 49 -0.84 -2.19 30.02
N ARG A 50 -1.24 -2.00 28.76
CA ARG A 50 -1.17 -2.96 27.66
C ARG A 50 -0.52 -2.31 26.46
N THR A 51 -0.06 -3.12 25.50
CA THR A 51 0.48 -2.64 24.24
C THR A 51 -0.48 -3.00 23.12
N THR A 52 -0.85 -2.02 22.31
CA THR A 52 -1.65 -2.17 21.10
C THR A 52 -0.97 -1.41 19.95
N ALA A 53 -1.49 -1.52 18.74
CA ALA A 53 -1.00 -0.80 17.58
C ALA A 53 -2.15 -0.04 16.90
N ALA A 54 -1.86 1.17 16.45
CA ALA A 54 -2.80 2.02 15.72
C ALA A 54 -2.09 2.72 14.57
N VAL A 55 -2.88 3.28 13.66
CA VAL A 55 -2.38 4.02 12.49
C VAL A 55 -2.41 5.51 12.80
N VAL A 56 -1.33 6.22 12.46
CA VAL A 56 -1.21 7.65 12.72
C VAL A 56 -2.00 8.46 11.69
N GLY A 57 -2.85 9.36 12.17
CA GLY A 57 -3.45 10.44 11.42
C GLY A 57 -2.98 11.80 11.95
N ILE A 58 -3.02 12.83 11.11
CA ILE A 58 -2.71 14.20 11.56
C ILE A 58 -3.85 14.69 12.47
N ALA A 59 -3.50 15.27 13.62
CA ALA A 59 -4.47 15.85 14.55
C ALA A 59 -5.07 17.18 14.06
N PRO A 60 -6.32 17.51 14.43
CA PRO A 60 -6.93 18.79 14.11
C PRO A 60 -6.17 19.98 14.70
N ASP A 61 -6.30 21.14 14.05
CA ASP A 61 -5.73 22.40 14.51
C ASP A 61 -6.16 22.73 15.95
N GLY A 62 -5.21 23.17 16.77
CA GLY A 62 -5.42 23.48 18.19
C GLY A 62 -5.22 22.30 19.16
N THR A 63 -4.89 21.10 18.65
CA THR A 63 -4.48 19.98 19.50
C THR A 63 -3.08 20.23 20.07
N PRO A 64 -2.84 20.18 21.40
CA PRO A 64 -1.51 20.43 21.97
C PRO A 64 -0.48 19.37 21.53
N THR A 65 0.78 19.78 21.34
CA THR A 65 1.88 18.90 20.90
C THR A 65 2.08 17.68 21.80
N GLY A 66 1.94 17.84 23.11
CA GLY A 66 2.04 16.75 24.08
C GLY A 66 0.81 15.84 24.15
N THR A 67 -0.20 16.01 23.29
CA THR A 67 -1.47 15.26 23.35
C THR A 67 -1.59 14.29 22.18
N ALA A 68 -2.08 13.08 22.47
CA ALA A 68 -2.53 12.12 21.48
C ALA A 68 -4.04 11.89 21.62
N LEU A 69 -4.81 12.02 20.54
CA LEU A 69 -6.24 11.74 20.58
C LEU A 69 -6.49 10.28 20.15
N LEU A 70 -7.07 9.50 21.05
CA LEU A 70 -7.38 8.09 20.89
C LEU A 70 -8.89 7.88 20.99
N ASP A 71 -9.46 6.96 20.22
CA ASP A 71 -10.84 6.55 20.41
C ASP A 71 -11.03 5.67 21.67
N ASP A 72 -12.29 5.41 22.01
CA ASP A 72 -12.70 4.61 23.17
C ASP A 72 -12.09 3.19 23.16
N VAL A 73 -12.11 2.55 21.99
CA VAL A 73 -11.58 1.20 21.78
C VAL A 73 -10.06 1.17 21.91
N THR A 74 -9.35 2.15 21.36
CA THR A 74 -7.88 2.25 21.39
C THR A 74 -7.39 2.55 22.80
N LEU A 75 -8.07 3.43 23.54
CA LEU A 75 -7.80 3.66 24.97
C LEU A 75 -7.94 2.36 25.77
N SER A 76 -9.04 1.61 25.54
CA SER A 76 -9.27 0.31 26.18
C SER A 76 -8.19 -0.72 25.84
N ASN A 77 -7.83 -0.83 24.56
CA ASN A 77 -6.83 -1.80 24.07
C ASN A 77 -5.43 -1.53 24.64
N ALA A 78 -5.03 -0.26 24.73
CA ALA A 78 -3.80 0.19 25.38
C ALA A 78 -3.89 0.13 26.93
N GLY A 79 -5.09 -0.10 27.48
CA GLY A 79 -5.35 -0.10 28.91
C GLY A 79 -5.03 1.25 29.56
N LEU A 80 -5.45 2.33 28.90
CA LEU A 80 -5.27 3.72 29.30
C LEU A 80 -6.58 4.30 29.84
N ARG A 81 -6.44 5.25 30.77
CA ARG A 81 -7.54 6.16 31.15
C ARG A 81 -7.37 7.46 30.38
N GLU A 82 -8.44 8.23 30.27
CA GLU A 82 -8.34 9.61 29.76
C GLU A 82 -7.37 10.43 30.62
N ASP A 83 -6.61 11.30 29.96
CA ASP A 83 -5.51 12.12 30.48
C ASP A 83 -4.33 11.32 31.08
N ALA A 84 -4.25 10.01 30.86
CA ALA A 84 -3.09 9.21 31.26
C ALA A 84 -1.91 9.39 30.29
N ALA A 85 -0.70 9.15 30.77
CA ALA A 85 0.49 9.09 29.93
C ALA A 85 0.46 7.83 29.04
N VAL A 86 0.72 8.00 27.74
CA VAL A 86 0.88 6.95 26.74
C VAL A 86 2.26 7.04 26.12
N LEU A 87 2.95 5.90 26.04
CA LEU A 87 4.18 5.79 25.28
C LEU A 87 3.85 5.46 23.82
N VAL A 88 4.33 6.31 22.90
CA VAL A 88 4.14 6.15 21.46
C VAL A 88 5.49 5.91 20.80
N ALA A 89 5.58 4.87 19.96
CA ALA A 89 6.79 4.53 19.22
C ALA A 89 6.44 3.94 17.83
N PRO A 90 7.31 4.09 16.81
CA PRO A 90 7.12 3.45 15.51
C PRO A 90 7.09 1.92 15.64
N VAL A 91 6.22 1.25 14.88
CA VAL A 91 6.13 -0.22 14.89
C VAL A 91 6.01 -0.81 13.49
N THR A 92 6.70 -1.91 13.25
CA THR A 92 6.56 -2.69 12.01
C THR A 92 5.28 -3.51 12.06
N VAL A 93 4.46 -3.41 11.01
CA VAL A 93 3.23 -4.20 10.85
C VAL A 93 3.40 -5.15 9.66
N PHE A 94 3.18 -6.44 9.90
CA PHE A 94 3.24 -7.46 8.85
C PHE A 94 1.88 -7.67 8.19
N GLY A 95 1.84 -8.22 6.97
CA GLY A 95 0.59 -8.75 6.41
C GLY A 95 0.17 -10.01 7.18
N ALA A 96 -1.08 -10.08 7.64
CA ALA A 96 -1.55 -11.23 8.39
C ALA A 96 -1.67 -12.47 7.48
N ARG A 97 -1.16 -13.61 7.93
CA ARG A 97 -1.50 -14.93 7.38
C ARG A 97 -2.84 -15.39 7.94
N SER A 98 -3.03 -15.27 9.25
CA SER A 98 -4.31 -15.53 9.91
C SER A 98 -4.57 -14.56 11.06
N VAL A 99 -5.84 -14.28 11.30
CA VAL A 99 -6.37 -13.56 12.46
C VAL A 99 -7.55 -14.33 13.00
N THR A 100 -7.49 -14.71 14.27
CA THR A 100 -8.57 -15.42 14.97
C THR A 100 -9.31 -14.44 15.88
N LEU A 101 -10.64 -14.39 15.73
CA LEU A 101 -11.52 -13.50 16.48
C LEU A 101 -12.48 -14.28 17.37
N THR A 102 -12.94 -13.68 18.45
CA THR A 102 -14.03 -14.18 19.28
C THR A 102 -15.14 -13.14 19.38
N GLY A 103 -16.37 -13.62 19.42
CA GLY A 103 -17.58 -12.80 19.46
C GLY A 103 -18.78 -13.61 19.94
N SER A 104 -19.96 -13.05 19.79
CA SER A 104 -21.22 -13.68 20.18
C SER A 104 -21.53 -14.92 19.33
N ASN A 105 -22.36 -15.80 19.90
CA ASN A 105 -22.89 -16.96 19.17
C ASN A 105 -23.69 -16.55 17.92
N LEU A 106 -24.29 -15.37 17.92
CA LEU A 106 -25.04 -14.86 16.78
C LEU A 106 -24.08 -14.47 15.66
N ALA A 107 -23.08 -13.62 15.95
CA ALA A 107 -22.07 -13.20 14.98
C ALA A 107 -21.29 -14.39 14.40
N THR A 108 -20.90 -15.35 15.26
CA THR A 108 -20.20 -16.57 14.84
C THR A 108 -21.01 -17.41 13.84
N ARG A 109 -22.34 -17.34 13.90
CA ARG A 109 -23.25 -18.09 13.01
C ARG A 109 -23.67 -17.32 11.76
N SER A 110 -23.70 -15.98 11.82
CA SER A 110 -24.22 -15.14 10.74
C SER A 110 -23.13 -14.53 9.86
N ILE A 111 -21.90 -14.37 10.36
CA ILE A 111 -20.82 -13.68 9.67
C ILE A 111 -19.76 -14.70 9.21
N THR A 112 -19.56 -14.76 7.91
CA THR A 112 -18.57 -15.67 7.30
C THR A 112 -17.14 -15.14 7.45
N PRO A 113 -16.11 -16.01 7.38
CA PRO A 113 -14.70 -15.59 7.31
C PRO A 113 -14.42 -14.55 6.22
N ALA A 114 -15.01 -14.72 5.03
CA ALA A 114 -14.88 -13.78 3.92
C ALA A 114 -15.47 -12.40 4.27
N THR A 115 -16.61 -12.35 4.96
CA THR A 115 -17.22 -11.10 5.43
C THR A 115 -16.36 -10.42 6.50
N LEU A 116 -15.79 -11.19 7.45
CA LEU A 116 -14.87 -10.65 8.45
C LEU A 116 -13.64 -10.03 7.80
N ARG A 117 -13.03 -10.74 6.84
CA ARG A 117 -11.88 -10.25 6.05
C ARG A 117 -12.21 -8.96 5.33
N GLN A 118 -13.37 -8.88 4.67
CA GLN A 118 -13.80 -7.68 3.96
C GLN A 118 -14.03 -6.49 4.90
N ALA A 119 -14.62 -6.72 6.07
CA ALA A 119 -14.92 -5.66 7.04
C ALA A 119 -13.66 -5.12 7.75
N LEU A 120 -12.65 -5.97 7.92
CA LEU A 120 -11.40 -5.63 8.64
C LEU A 120 -10.22 -5.33 7.70
N LEU A 121 -10.43 -5.37 6.39
CA LEU A 121 -9.40 -5.17 5.38
C LEU A 121 -8.60 -3.88 5.62
N GLY A 122 -7.28 -4.01 5.71
CA GLY A 122 -6.33 -2.91 5.96
C GLY A 122 -6.18 -2.47 7.42
N LYS A 123 -7.04 -2.94 8.34
CA LYS A 123 -6.92 -2.61 9.78
C LYS A 123 -5.74 -3.33 10.42
N VAL A 124 -5.06 -2.63 11.34
CA VAL A 124 -4.01 -3.20 12.19
C VAL A 124 -4.64 -3.90 13.38
N MET A 125 -4.10 -5.07 13.74
CA MET A 125 -4.63 -5.98 14.75
C MET A 125 -3.49 -6.45 15.64
N THR A 126 -3.73 -6.46 16.95
CA THR A 126 -2.83 -7.05 17.96
C THR A 126 -3.62 -8.07 18.80
N VAL A 127 -2.94 -9.11 19.29
CA VAL A 127 -3.56 -10.09 20.18
C VAL A 127 -4.12 -9.42 21.43
N GLY A 128 -5.38 -9.73 21.75
CA GLY A 128 -6.11 -9.17 22.87
C GLY A 128 -6.82 -7.85 22.58
N ASP A 129 -6.66 -7.28 21.38
CA ASP A 129 -7.37 -6.07 20.98
C ASP A 129 -8.87 -6.33 20.81
N THR A 130 -9.67 -5.37 21.22
CA THR A 130 -11.07 -5.24 20.83
C THR A 130 -11.14 -4.54 19.49
N VAL A 131 -11.89 -5.08 18.54
CA VAL A 131 -12.02 -4.57 17.18
C VAL A 131 -13.49 -4.51 16.78
N SER A 132 -13.86 -3.48 16.03
CA SER A 132 -15.22 -3.34 15.52
C SER A 132 -15.28 -3.61 14.02
N LEU A 133 -16.30 -4.35 13.59
CA LEU A 133 -16.61 -4.53 12.18
C LEU A 133 -17.24 -3.26 11.58
N LEU A 134 -17.96 -2.46 12.37
CA LEU A 134 -18.50 -1.16 11.96
C LEU A 134 -17.87 -0.03 12.78
N PRO A 135 -17.42 1.07 12.13
CA PRO A 135 -16.87 2.22 12.86
C PRO A 135 -17.86 2.85 13.86
N ARG A 136 -19.17 2.65 13.69
CA ARG A 136 -20.21 3.29 14.50
C ARG A 136 -21.29 2.32 14.95
N ASP A 137 -21.67 2.44 16.22
CA ASP A 137 -22.99 2.02 16.69
C ASP A 137 -24.01 3.02 16.13
N LEU A 138 -24.94 2.57 15.30
CA LEU A 138 -26.23 3.26 15.14
C LEU A 138 -27.02 3.03 16.44
N GLY A 139 -26.57 3.64 17.53
CA GLY A 139 -26.97 3.33 18.90
C GLY A 139 -28.49 3.30 19.14
N PRO A 140 -28.95 2.72 20.26
CA PRO A 140 -30.37 2.61 20.56
C PRO A 140 -30.98 4.01 20.69
N GLY A 141 -31.76 4.42 19.68
CA GLY A 141 -32.38 5.74 19.60
C GLY A 141 -31.94 6.59 18.40
N THR A 142 -30.89 6.21 17.67
CA THR A 142 -30.66 6.77 16.33
C THR A 142 -31.67 6.13 15.38
N SER A 143 -32.38 6.97 14.62
CA SER A 143 -33.40 6.53 13.67
C SER A 143 -32.79 5.56 12.67
N THR A 144 -33.08 4.26 12.82
CA THR A 144 -33.05 3.26 11.76
C THR A 144 -34.15 3.58 10.74
N SER A 145 -34.09 4.77 10.15
CA SER A 145 -34.93 5.05 8.99
C SER A 145 -34.64 3.96 7.97
N ALA A 146 -35.68 3.41 7.34
CA ALA A 146 -35.51 2.42 6.28
C ALA A 146 -34.53 2.91 5.19
N ALA A 147 -34.43 4.23 5.01
CA ALA A 147 -33.50 4.87 4.08
C ALA A 147 -32.02 4.73 4.50
N SER A 148 -31.68 4.87 5.79
CA SER A 148 -30.30 4.67 6.27
C SER A 148 -29.87 3.20 6.20
N ALA A 149 -30.79 2.28 6.50
CA ALA A 149 -30.54 0.85 6.34
C ALA A 149 -30.42 0.45 4.86
N ALA A 150 -31.24 1.02 3.98
CA ALA A 150 -31.16 0.82 2.53
C ALA A 150 -29.87 1.38 1.94
N LEU A 151 -29.41 2.56 2.39
CA LEU A 151 -28.14 3.14 1.97
C LEU A 151 -26.96 2.28 2.41
N ALA A 152 -26.94 1.82 3.67
CA ALA A 152 -25.88 0.94 4.16
C ALA A 152 -25.84 -0.39 3.37
N ALA A 153 -27.01 -0.97 3.09
CA ALA A 153 -27.12 -2.16 2.26
C ALA A 153 -26.67 -1.92 0.80
N SER A 154 -26.98 -0.76 0.21
CA SER A 154 -26.60 -0.45 -1.17
C SER A 154 -25.09 -0.28 -1.35
N VAL A 155 -24.38 0.16 -0.30
CA VAL A 155 -22.90 0.19 -0.28
C VAL A 155 -22.26 -1.12 0.23
N GLY A 156 -23.06 -2.17 0.45
CA GLY A 156 -22.58 -3.50 0.80
C GLY A 156 -22.19 -3.70 2.27
N ILE A 157 -22.72 -2.88 3.18
CA ILE A 157 -22.61 -3.10 4.62
C ILE A 157 -23.67 -4.10 5.06
N THR A 158 -23.26 -5.30 5.49
CA THR A 158 -24.16 -6.40 5.88
C THR A 158 -23.94 -6.92 7.30
N TRP A 159 -22.98 -6.36 8.03
CA TRP A 159 -22.53 -6.85 9.33
C TRP A 159 -22.92 -5.91 10.49
N THR A 160 -22.82 -6.39 11.73
CA THR A 160 -23.25 -5.67 12.94
C THR A 160 -22.14 -4.79 13.53
N SER A 161 -22.49 -3.89 14.45
CA SER A 161 -21.53 -3.06 15.21
C SER A 161 -20.94 -3.76 16.43
N GLU A 162 -21.09 -5.08 16.50
CA GLU A 162 -20.56 -5.89 17.59
C GLU A 162 -19.04 -5.75 17.71
N LEU A 163 -18.57 -5.60 18.95
CA LEU A 163 -17.15 -5.58 19.29
C LEU A 163 -16.64 -7.02 19.44
N LEU A 164 -15.60 -7.35 18.67
CA LEU A 164 -14.95 -8.65 18.66
C LEU A 164 -13.60 -8.55 19.36
N THR A 165 -13.08 -9.67 19.86
CA THR A 165 -11.74 -9.71 20.47
C THR A 165 -10.80 -10.56 19.63
N VAL A 166 -9.62 -10.02 19.31
CA VAL A 166 -8.53 -10.74 18.63
C VAL A 166 -7.89 -11.70 19.61
N THR A 167 -7.90 -13.00 19.32
CA THR A 167 -7.31 -14.02 20.21
C THR A 167 -5.97 -14.52 19.72
N GLU A 168 -5.74 -14.51 18.42
CA GLU A 168 -4.52 -15.00 17.80
C GLU A 168 -4.26 -14.27 16.49
N VAL A 169 -2.98 -14.05 16.18
CA VAL A 169 -2.51 -13.47 14.92
C VAL A 169 -1.25 -14.20 14.48
N ASP A 170 -1.08 -14.32 13.16
CA ASP A 170 0.10 -14.91 12.54
C ASP A 170 0.58 -14.02 11.38
N PRO A 171 1.85 -13.57 11.35
CA PRO A 171 2.91 -13.76 12.34
C PRO A 171 2.62 -13.07 13.68
N ALA A 172 3.31 -13.51 14.74
CA ALA A 172 3.19 -12.89 16.05
C ALA A 172 3.65 -11.41 16.02
N GLY A 173 2.85 -10.54 16.66
CA GLY A 173 3.06 -9.10 16.67
C GLY A 173 1.92 -8.36 15.99
N PRO A 174 2.05 -7.04 15.75
CA PRO A 174 1.07 -6.27 15.00
C PRO A 174 0.97 -6.74 13.55
N VAL A 175 -0.23 -7.08 13.12
CA VAL A 175 -0.51 -7.52 11.73
C VAL A 175 -1.60 -6.66 11.10
N SER A 176 -1.62 -6.59 9.78
CA SER A 176 -2.67 -5.95 8.99
C SER A 176 -3.46 -6.98 8.21
N VAL A 177 -4.79 -6.87 8.18
CA VAL A 177 -5.62 -7.77 7.39
C VAL A 177 -5.46 -7.45 5.90
N GLN A 178 -5.15 -8.46 5.11
CA GLN A 178 -4.93 -8.41 3.65
C GLN A 178 -5.97 -9.27 2.93
N PRO A 179 -6.12 -9.15 1.59
CA PRO A 179 -7.02 -10.02 0.82
C PRO A 179 -6.67 -11.51 0.92
N ASN A 180 -5.39 -11.85 1.06
CA ASN A 180 -4.91 -13.21 1.26
C ASN A 180 -4.80 -13.63 2.74
N SER A 181 -5.24 -12.78 3.67
CA SER A 181 -5.33 -13.18 5.08
C SER A 181 -6.52 -14.11 5.30
N LEU A 182 -6.38 -15.08 6.20
CA LEU A 182 -7.54 -15.75 6.78
C LEU A 182 -8.02 -14.94 7.99
N VAL A 183 -9.32 -14.62 8.04
CA VAL A 183 -9.94 -14.09 9.27
C VAL A 183 -11.03 -15.04 9.71
N CYS A 184 -10.87 -15.68 10.86
CA CYS A 184 -11.77 -16.76 11.30
C CYS A 184 -12.21 -16.60 12.76
N TRP A 185 -13.24 -17.35 13.12
CA TRP A 185 -13.72 -17.42 14.51
C TRP A 185 -12.91 -18.44 15.31
N GLY A 186 -12.55 -18.09 16.54
CA GLY A 186 -11.93 -18.99 17.50
C GLY A 186 -12.89 -20.10 17.91
N THR A 187 -12.37 -21.31 18.07
CA THR A 187 -13.16 -22.44 18.57
C THR A 187 -13.61 -22.15 20.00
N ALA A 188 -14.91 -21.96 20.22
CA ALA A 188 -15.48 -21.69 21.54
C ALA A 188 -14.99 -22.72 22.58
N GLN A 189 -14.68 -22.26 23.79
CA GLN A 189 -14.42 -23.12 24.94
C GLN A 189 -15.54 -24.16 25.09
N ALA A 190 -15.13 -25.40 25.30
CA ALA A 190 -15.95 -26.59 25.44
C ALA A 190 -17.26 -26.34 26.21
N GLY A 191 -18.40 -26.35 25.50
CA GLY A 191 -19.70 -26.17 26.16
C GLY A 191 -20.87 -25.77 25.27
N ALA A 192 -20.83 -25.90 23.95
CA ALA A 192 -22.02 -25.79 23.11
C ALA A 192 -21.78 -26.51 21.78
N VAL A 193 -22.55 -27.59 21.57
CA VAL A 193 -22.74 -28.35 20.31
C VAL A 193 -21.58 -28.22 19.32
N ILE A 194 -20.60 -29.11 19.44
CA ILE A 194 -19.67 -29.43 18.37
C ILE A 194 -20.55 -29.81 17.18
N ARG A 195 -20.72 -28.91 16.20
CA ARG A 195 -20.83 -29.38 14.83
C ARG A 195 -19.48 -30.06 14.61
N GLU A 196 -19.47 -31.38 14.55
CA GLU A 196 -18.53 -32.03 13.67
C GLU A 196 -18.70 -31.30 12.33
N ARG A 197 -17.75 -30.43 11.99
CA ARG A 197 -17.56 -30.05 10.60
C ARG A 197 -17.22 -31.39 9.95
N THR A 198 -18.22 -32.07 9.42
CA THR A 198 -18.02 -33.26 8.62
C THR A 198 -17.04 -32.89 7.53
N ALA A 199 -16.08 -33.77 7.26
CA ALA A 199 -15.02 -33.66 6.25
C ALA A 199 -15.55 -33.60 4.79
N THR A 200 -16.75 -33.05 4.59
CA THR A 200 -17.45 -32.86 3.32
C THR A 200 -17.15 -31.45 2.81
N GLY A 201 -16.58 -31.36 1.61
CA GLY A 201 -15.84 -30.21 1.09
C GLY A 201 -16.48 -28.83 1.29
N THR A 202 -15.65 -27.85 1.63
CA THR A 202 -16.04 -26.44 1.82
C THR A 202 -16.14 -25.64 0.51
N HIS A 203 -16.11 -26.32 -0.65
CA HIS A 203 -16.20 -25.66 -1.94
C HIS A 203 -17.63 -25.21 -2.25
N VAL A 204 -17.76 -24.08 -2.93
CA VAL A 204 -19.06 -23.55 -3.36
C VAL A 204 -19.27 -23.95 -4.83
N VAL A 205 -20.38 -24.66 -5.10
CA VAL A 205 -20.80 -24.96 -6.47
C VAL A 205 -21.91 -24.00 -6.86
N THR A 206 -21.73 -23.32 -7.99
CA THR A 206 -22.74 -22.47 -8.61
C THR A 206 -23.08 -23.08 -9.97
N GLU A 207 -24.28 -23.64 -10.10
CA GLU A 207 -24.74 -24.31 -11.34
C GLU A 207 -24.89 -23.34 -12.51
N GLU A 208 -25.42 -22.15 -12.25
CA GLU A 208 -25.51 -21.06 -13.22
C GLU A 208 -25.21 -19.74 -12.50
N ALA A 209 -24.00 -19.22 -12.69
CA ALA A 209 -23.56 -18.01 -12.01
C ALA A 209 -24.32 -16.79 -12.53
N ALA A 210 -25.29 -16.29 -11.74
CA ALA A 210 -25.97 -15.03 -12.00
C ALA A 210 -24.96 -13.86 -11.98
N PRO A 211 -24.99 -12.94 -12.95
CA PRO A 211 -24.05 -11.83 -12.99
C PRO A 211 -24.35 -10.87 -11.83
N THR A 212 -23.41 -10.74 -10.91
CA THR A 212 -23.42 -9.67 -9.89
C THR A 212 -22.91 -8.33 -10.45
N LEU A 213 -22.18 -8.39 -11.56
CA LEU A 213 -21.65 -7.26 -12.32
C LEU A 213 -21.75 -7.60 -13.81
N ASN A 214 -22.02 -6.60 -14.64
CA ASN A 214 -21.96 -6.75 -16.08
C ASN A 214 -20.52 -6.69 -16.57
N PHE A 215 -20.25 -7.23 -17.77
CA PHE A 215 -18.92 -7.16 -18.38
C PHE A 215 -18.44 -5.70 -18.52
N ASP A 216 -19.36 -4.77 -18.82
CA ASP A 216 -19.07 -3.34 -18.95
C ASP A 216 -18.65 -2.67 -17.64
N ASP A 217 -18.98 -3.28 -16.49
CA ASP A 217 -18.65 -2.78 -15.15
C ASP A 217 -17.20 -3.11 -14.75
N LEU A 218 -16.49 -3.96 -15.52
CA LEU A 218 -15.08 -4.29 -15.33
C LEU A 218 -14.15 -3.17 -15.84
N LYS A 219 -14.39 -1.94 -15.37
CA LYS A 219 -13.63 -0.73 -15.78
C LYS A 219 -12.13 -0.94 -15.60
N GLY A 220 -11.37 -0.68 -16.65
CA GLY A 220 -9.91 -0.86 -16.70
C GLY A 220 -9.43 -2.30 -16.91
N ALA A 221 -10.33 -3.28 -16.98
CA ALA A 221 -9.97 -4.69 -17.15
C ALA A 221 -10.68 -5.38 -18.34
N HIS A 222 -11.33 -4.61 -19.22
CA HIS A 222 -12.09 -5.15 -20.36
C HIS A 222 -11.24 -6.00 -21.32
N THR A 223 -9.99 -5.59 -21.57
CA THR A 223 -9.07 -6.34 -22.44
C THR A 223 -8.74 -7.70 -21.84
N GLN A 224 -8.41 -7.73 -20.55
CA GLN A 224 -8.10 -8.94 -19.81
C GLN A 224 -9.32 -9.85 -19.71
N ALA A 225 -10.49 -9.28 -19.39
CA ALA A 225 -11.75 -9.99 -19.33
C ALA A 225 -12.14 -10.59 -20.69
N GLY A 226 -11.91 -9.85 -21.78
CA GLY A 226 -12.20 -10.29 -23.15
C GLY A 226 -11.31 -11.47 -23.56
N ARG A 227 -10.01 -11.41 -23.26
CA ARG A 227 -9.08 -12.53 -23.47
C ARG A 227 -9.50 -13.76 -22.68
N LEU A 228 -9.81 -13.61 -21.39
CA LEU A 228 -10.25 -14.74 -20.56
C LEU A 228 -11.55 -15.35 -21.09
N ALA A 229 -12.51 -14.51 -21.50
CA ALA A 229 -13.77 -14.95 -22.08
C ALA A 229 -13.57 -15.73 -23.38
N GLU A 230 -12.68 -15.24 -24.25
CA GLU A 230 -12.33 -15.93 -25.50
C GLU A 230 -11.64 -17.28 -25.24
N TRP A 231 -10.69 -17.33 -24.30
CA TRP A 231 -10.01 -18.57 -23.93
C TRP A 231 -10.99 -19.62 -23.39
N LEU A 232 -11.87 -19.23 -22.47
CA LEU A 232 -12.90 -20.11 -21.92
C LEU A 232 -13.88 -20.57 -23.00
N LYS A 233 -14.27 -19.69 -23.92
CA LYS A 233 -15.15 -20.05 -25.04
C LYS A 233 -14.51 -21.10 -25.95
N LEU A 234 -13.24 -20.92 -26.32
CA LEU A 234 -12.53 -21.88 -27.17
C LEU A 234 -12.33 -23.24 -26.48
N ALA A 235 -12.03 -23.23 -25.18
CA ALA A 235 -11.80 -24.46 -24.41
C ALA A 235 -13.09 -25.23 -24.10
N LEU A 236 -14.16 -24.53 -23.72
CA LEU A 236 -15.39 -25.15 -23.20
C LEU A 236 -16.52 -25.25 -24.24
N ASP A 237 -16.68 -24.24 -25.10
CA ASP A 237 -17.83 -24.16 -26.01
C ASP A 237 -17.50 -24.58 -27.45
N GLN A 238 -16.23 -24.42 -27.87
CA GLN A 238 -15.76 -24.67 -29.24
C GLN A 238 -14.49 -25.55 -29.33
N PRO A 239 -14.40 -26.67 -28.57
CA PRO A 239 -13.18 -27.49 -28.52
C PRO A 239 -12.80 -28.10 -29.88
N GLU A 240 -13.77 -28.28 -30.78
CA GLU A 240 -13.54 -28.80 -32.13
C GLU A 240 -12.67 -27.88 -32.99
N LEU A 241 -12.67 -26.57 -32.75
CA LEU A 241 -11.79 -25.63 -33.44
C LEU A 241 -10.33 -25.86 -33.05
N LEU A 242 -10.07 -26.07 -31.76
CA LEU A 242 -8.72 -26.37 -31.24
C LEU A 242 -8.23 -27.72 -31.76
N HIS A 243 -9.09 -28.74 -31.76
CA HIS A 243 -8.74 -30.06 -32.30
C HIS A 243 -8.38 -30.02 -33.78
N LYS A 244 -9.11 -29.26 -34.61
CA LYS A 244 -8.79 -29.11 -36.04
C LYS A 244 -7.43 -28.44 -36.28
N LEU A 245 -6.96 -27.63 -35.35
CA LEU A 245 -5.66 -26.97 -35.38
C LEU A 245 -4.55 -27.79 -34.70
N GLY A 246 -4.86 -28.99 -34.18
CA GLY A 246 -3.91 -29.84 -33.48
C GLY A 246 -3.58 -29.38 -32.06
N ALA A 247 -4.37 -28.47 -31.49
CA ALA A 247 -4.23 -28.01 -30.12
C ALA A 247 -5.12 -28.82 -29.15
N ALA A 248 -4.65 -29.04 -27.92
CA ALA A 248 -5.48 -29.60 -26.87
C ALA A 248 -6.47 -28.55 -26.33
N PRO A 249 -7.71 -28.93 -25.98
CA PRO A 249 -8.71 -27.99 -25.45
C PRO A 249 -8.52 -27.68 -23.96
N ASN A 250 -7.48 -28.22 -23.33
CA ASN A 250 -7.18 -27.99 -21.91
C ASN A 250 -6.86 -26.50 -21.70
N LEU A 251 -7.37 -25.93 -20.60
CA LEU A 251 -7.14 -24.53 -20.27
C LEU A 251 -6.82 -24.37 -18.78
N GLY A 252 -5.68 -23.78 -18.50
CA GLY A 252 -5.31 -23.33 -17.18
C GLY A 252 -4.83 -21.88 -17.18
N VAL A 253 -5.44 -21.04 -16.35
CA VAL A 253 -5.11 -19.61 -16.31
C VAL A 253 -4.72 -19.19 -14.91
N LEU A 254 -3.54 -18.60 -14.77
CA LEU A 254 -3.14 -17.88 -13.55
C LEU A 254 -3.43 -16.38 -13.72
N VAL A 255 -4.40 -15.86 -12.97
CA VAL A 255 -4.75 -14.45 -12.95
C VAL A 255 -3.98 -13.75 -11.83
N SER A 256 -3.16 -12.78 -12.18
CA SER A 256 -2.29 -12.06 -11.26
C SER A 256 -2.61 -10.56 -11.21
N GLY A 257 -2.02 -9.86 -10.26
CA GLY A 257 -2.14 -8.41 -10.12
C GLY A 257 -2.37 -7.96 -8.69
N PRO A 258 -2.33 -6.66 -8.41
CA PRO A 258 -2.36 -6.11 -7.06
C PRO A 258 -3.51 -6.64 -6.18
N ALA A 259 -3.26 -6.66 -4.88
CA ALA A 259 -4.26 -7.04 -3.89
C ALA A 259 -5.48 -6.11 -3.98
N GLY A 260 -6.69 -6.66 -4.02
CA GLY A 260 -7.92 -5.86 -4.08
C GLY A 260 -8.26 -5.20 -5.43
N VAL A 261 -7.50 -5.43 -6.50
CA VAL A 261 -7.77 -4.89 -7.85
C VAL A 261 -9.02 -5.47 -8.55
N GLY A 262 -9.59 -6.55 -7.99
CA GLY A 262 -10.83 -7.16 -8.51
C GLY A 262 -10.63 -8.44 -9.32
N LYS A 263 -9.48 -9.13 -9.21
CA LYS A 263 -9.19 -10.41 -9.89
C LYS A 263 -10.35 -11.41 -9.80
N THR A 264 -10.81 -11.71 -8.59
CA THR A 264 -11.92 -12.66 -8.35
C THR A 264 -13.23 -12.17 -8.98
N LYS A 265 -13.52 -10.87 -8.93
CA LYS A 265 -14.71 -10.30 -9.58
C LYS A 265 -14.64 -10.44 -11.09
N LEU A 266 -13.49 -10.17 -11.70
CA LEU A 266 -13.27 -10.39 -13.14
C LEU A 266 -13.55 -11.84 -13.53
N VAL A 267 -12.98 -12.80 -12.80
CA VAL A 267 -13.18 -14.22 -13.13
C VAL A 267 -14.65 -14.61 -12.99
N ARG A 268 -15.31 -14.23 -11.88
CA ARG A 268 -16.73 -14.52 -11.65
C ARG A 268 -17.64 -13.91 -12.72
N THR A 269 -17.39 -12.66 -13.13
CA THR A 269 -18.16 -12.00 -14.19
C THR A 269 -17.98 -12.69 -15.54
N VAL A 270 -16.74 -13.06 -15.90
CA VAL A 270 -16.46 -13.78 -17.16
C VAL A 270 -17.05 -15.19 -17.16
N CYS A 271 -17.12 -15.83 -15.99
CA CYS A 271 -17.73 -17.15 -15.81
C CYS A 271 -19.26 -17.10 -15.62
N SER A 272 -19.89 -15.93 -15.74
CA SER A 272 -21.35 -15.84 -15.63
C SER A 272 -22.03 -16.71 -16.69
N GLY A 273 -23.09 -17.42 -16.30
CA GLY A 273 -23.76 -18.41 -17.16
C GLY A 273 -23.01 -19.73 -17.34
N ARG A 274 -21.91 -19.95 -16.60
CA ARG A 274 -21.19 -21.24 -16.55
C ARG A 274 -21.27 -21.84 -15.15
N ARG A 275 -21.14 -23.17 -15.08
CA ARG A 275 -20.96 -23.88 -13.82
C ARG A 275 -19.59 -23.55 -13.22
N LEU A 276 -19.57 -23.07 -11.99
CA LEU A 276 -18.38 -22.62 -11.28
C LEU A 276 -18.24 -23.38 -9.96
N VAL A 277 -17.09 -24.04 -9.78
CA VAL A 277 -16.69 -24.67 -8.51
C VAL A 277 -15.59 -23.81 -7.91
N GLU A 278 -15.85 -23.21 -6.75
CA GLU A 278 -14.95 -22.23 -6.12
C GLU A 278 -14.37 -22.73 -4.79
N LEU A 279 -13.06 -22.54 -4.61
CA LEU A 279 -12.34 -22.73 -3.35
C LEU A 279 -11.64 -21.42 -2.94
N ASP A 280 -11.78 -21.04 -1.66
CA ASP A 280 -11.01 -19.94 -1.04
C ASP A 280 -9.63 -20.46 -0.61
N GLY A 281 -8.58 -20.00 -1.29
CA GLY A 281 -7.20 -20.38 -1.02
C GLY A 281 -6.79 -20.15 0.44
N PRO A 282 -7.08 -18.99 1.07
CA PRO A 282 -6.75 -18.75 2.47
C PRO A 282 -7.47 -19.70 3.45
N GLU A 283 -8.77 -19.94 3.25
CA GLU A 283 -9.52 -20.89 4.09
C GLU A 283 -8.96 -22.31 3.97
N VAL A 284 -8.78 -22.80 2.74
CA VAL A 284 -8.32 -24.18 2.48
C VAL A 284 -6.83 -24.34 2.84
N GLY A 285 -6.02 -23.31 2.58
CA GLY A 285 -4.59 -23.25 2.88
C GLY A 285 -4.27 -23.39 4.37
N SER A 286 -5.16 -22.89 5.23
CA SER A 286 -5.05 -22.95 6.69
C SER A 286 -5.41 -24.31 7.32
N LEU A 287 -6.04 -25.20 6.54
CA LEU A 287 -6.41 -26.52 7.02
C LEU A 287 -5.17 -27.40 7.22
N ARG A 288 -5.33 -28.48 7.99
CA ARG A 288 -4.30 -29.51 8.11
C ARG A 288 -4.01 -30.10 6.72
N PRO A 289 -2.77 -30.56 6.44
CA PRO A 289 -2.38 -31.09 5.14
C PRO A 289 -3.37 -32.12 4.57
N GLU A 290 -3.83 -33.07 5.39
CA GLU A 290 -4.81 -34.10 5.02
C GLU A 290 -6.18 -33.52 4.62
N ASP A 291 -6.69 -32.56 5.41
CA ASP A 291 -7.98 -31.91 5.17
C ASP A 291 -7.91 -30.99 3.95
N ARG A 292 -6.76 -30.33 3.76
CA ARG A 292 -6.47 -29.48 2.61
C ARG A 292 -6.51 -30.27 1.31
N LEU A 293 -5.83 -31.42 1.26
CA LEU A 293 -5.88 -32.32 0.11
C LEU A 293 -7.29 -32.84 -0.11
N ALA A 294 -8.00 -33.28 0.93
CA ALA A 294 -9.36 -33.79 0.81
C ALA A 294 -10.34 -32.74 0.23
N ASN A 295 -10.21 -31.47 0.63
CA ASN A 295 -11.02 -30.38 0.08
C ASN A 295 -10.73 -30.12 -1.40
N VAL A 296 -9.44 -30.11 -1.80
CA VAL A 296 -9.06 -29.97 -3.21
C VAL A 296 -9.57 -31.15 -4.02
N SER A 297 -9.33 -32.39 -3.59
CA SER A 297 -9.81 -33.60 -4.28
C SER A 297 -11.34 -33.60 -4.42
N SER A 298 -12.07 -33.13 -3.40
CA SER A 298 -13.53 -33.03 -3.45
C SER A 298 -14.01 -31.98 -4.47
N ALA A 299 -13.39 -30.81 -4.54
CA ALA A 299 -13.71 -29.80 -5.54
C ALA A 299 -13.34 -30.26 -6.96
N VAL A 300 -12.20 -30.93 -7.12
CA VAL A 300 -11.76 -31.54 -8.38
C VAL A 300 -12.73 -32.63 -8.84
N ALA A 301 -13.21 -33.48 -7.95
CA ALA A 301 -14.24 -34.46 -8.28
C ALA A 301 -15.54 -33.76 -8.76
N SER A 302 -16.01 -32.76 -8.03
CA SER A 302 -17.21 -32.00 -8.37
C SER A 302 -17.15 -31.30 -9.73
N VAL A 303 -16.00 -30.68 -10.07
CA VAL A 303 -15.85 -30.03 -11.39
C VAL A 303 -15.70 -31.06 -12.52
N ARG A 304 -15.07 -32.21 -12.27
CA ARG A 304 -14.90 -33.27 -13.28
C ARG A 304 -16.19 -34.00 -13.59
N GLU A 305 -17.06 -34.18 -12.60
CA GLU A 305 -18.37 -34.82 -12.77
C GLU A 305 -19.37 -33.91 -13.50
N GLY A 306 -19.37 -32.61 -13.19
CA GLY A 306 -20.34 -31.66 -13.76
C GLY A 306 -19.82 -30.78 -14.90
N GLY A 307 -18.52 -30.79 -15.20
CA GLY A 307 -17.87 -29.84 -16.10
C GLY A 307 -17.85 -28.41 -15.55
N GLY A 308 -17.30 -27.48 -16.35
CA GLY A 308 -17.28 -26.05 -16.06
C GLY A 308 -15.91 -25.53 -15.64
N VAL A 309 -15.90 -24.56 -14.72
CA VAL A 309 -14.68 -23.87 -14.28
C VAL A 309 -14.38 -24.19 -12.82
N LEU A 310 -13.15 -24.62 -12.53
CA LEU A 310 -12.60 -24.66 -11.18
C LEU A 310 -11.86 -23.35 -10.90
N LEU A 311 -12.36 -22.58 -9.94
CA LEU A 311 -11.74 -21.34 -9.47
C LEU A 311 -11.11 -21.54 -8.09
N ILE A 312 -9.82 -21.25 -7.96
CA ILE A 312 -9.16 -21.16 -6.65
C ILE A 312 -8.68 -19.72 -6.45
N THR A 313 -9.22 -19.04 -5.44
CA THR A 313 -8.85 -17.64 -5.16
C THR A 313 -7.63 -17.55 -4.26
N ASP A 314 -6.70 -16.63 -4.55
CA ASP A 314 -5.49 -16.36 -3.75
C ASP A 314 -4.71 -17.65 -3.44
N ILE A 315 -4.37 -18.39 -4.51
CA ILE A 315 -3.77 -19.73 -4.46
C ILE A 315 -2.39 -19.78 -3.78
N ASP A 316 -1.71 -18.65 -3.61
CA ASP A 316 -0.43 -18.55 -2.91
C ASP A 316 -0.47 -19.05 -1.47
N THR A 317 -1.63 -18.98 -0.80
CA THR A 317 -1.78 -19.53 0.56
C THR A 317 -2.00 -21.05 0.56
N LEU A 318 -2.52 -21.61 -0.54
CA LEU A 318 -2.74 -23.04 -0.73
C LEU A 318 -1.47 -23.75 -1.23
N LEU A 319 -0.73 -23.10 -2.12
CA LEU A 319 0.51 -23.58 -2.73
C LEU A 319 1.65 -22.56 -2.54
N PRO A 320 2.12 -22.33 -1.30
CA PRO A 320 3.15 -21.34 -1.01
C PRO A 320 4.54 -21.78 -1.45
N VAL A 321 5.47 -20.83 -1.50
CA VAL A 321 6.91 -21.06 -1.63
C VAL A 321 7.61 -20.82 -0.28
N PRO A 322 8.43 -21.76 0.23
CA PRO A 322 8.75 -23.07 -0.34
C PRO A 322 7.58 -24.06 -0.24
N PRO A 323 7.44 -24.99 -1.20
CA PRO A 323 6.34 -25.93 -1.21
C PRO A 323 6.50 -27.00 -0.13
N ASP A 324 5.39 -27.37 0.51
CA ASP A 324 5.32 -28.50 1.43
C ASP A 324 5.06 -29.84 0.70
N PRO A 325 5.19 -30.99 1.38
CA PRO A 325 5.02 -32.29 0.74
C PRO A 325 3.62 -32.51 0.12
N VAL A 326 2.56 -31.98 0.74
CA VAL A 326 1.18 -32.19 0.24
C VAL A 326 0.90 -31.35 -1.01
N ALA A 327 1.62 -30.26 -1.23
CA ALA A 327 1.54 -29.47 -2.47
C ALA A 327 1.72 -30.34 -3.72
N THR A 328 2.56 -31.39 -3.67
CA THR A 328 2.77 -32.32 -4.79
C THR A 328 1.49 -33.11 -5.12
N LEU A 329 0.74 -33.54 -4.10
CA LEU A 329 -0.52 -34.26 -4.28
C LEU A 329 -1.62 -33.33 -4.77
N ILE A 330 -1.69 -32.11 -4.22
CA ILE A 330 -2.62 -31.07 -4.65
C ILE A 330 -2.40 -30.73 -6.13
N ILE A 331 -1.15 -30.53 -6.56
CA ILE A 331 -0.82 -30.28 -7.97
C ILE A 331 -1.24 -31.45 -8.87
N ALA A 332 -1.09 -32.70 -8.41
CA ALA A 332 -1.54 -33.86 -9.17
C ALA A 332 -3.07 -33.87 -9.37
N GLU A 333 -3.84 -33.49 -8.36
CA GLU A 333 -5.30 -33.34 -8.46
C GLU A 333 -5.69 -32.22 -9.42
N LEU A 334 -5.02 -31.06 -9.36
CA LEU A 334 -5.31 -29.95 -10.28
C LEU A 334 -4.97 -30.31 -11.73
N ARG A 335 -3.88 -31.06 -11.98
CA ARG A 335 -3.55 -31.59 -13.32
C ARG A 335 -4.62 -32.55 -13.83
N SER A 336 -5.18 -33.37 -12.94
CA SER A 336 -6.31 -34.26 -13.27
C SER A 336 -7.55 -33.46 -13.67
N ALA A 337 -7.82 -32.33 -13.01
CA ALA A 337 -8.90 -31.42 -13.40
C ALA A 337 -8.67 -30.82 -14.79
N VAL A 338 -7.50 -30.23 -15.05
CA VAL A 338 -7.16 -29.59 -16.34
C VAL A 338 -7.11 -30.57 -17.50
N GLY A 339 -6.72 -31.82 -17.24
CA GLY A 339 -6.75 -32.89 -18.24
C GLY A 339 -8.15 -33.45 -18.55
N THR A 340 -9.19 -33.02 -17.84
CA THR A 340 -10.56 -33.50 -18.05
C THR A 340 -11.27 -32.65 -19.12
N PRO A 341 -11.81 -33.25 -20.20
CA PRO A 341 -12.54 -32.52 -21.22
C PRO A 341 -13.75 -31.76 -20.64
N GLY A 342 -13.96 -30.52 -21.09
CA GLY A 342 -15.05 -29.67 -20.59
C GLY A 342 -14.79 -29.06 -19.20
N VAL A 343 -13.55 -29.14 -18.69
CA VAL A 343 -13.10 -28.48 -17.47
C VAL A 343 -12.02 -27.45 -17.81
N ALA A 344 -12.16 -26.25 -17.24
CA ALA A 344 -11.10 -25.23 -17.23
C ALA A 344 -10.69 -24.91 -15.79
N PHE A 345 -9.42 -24.57 -15.58
CA PHE A 345 -8.89 -24.17 -14.29
C PHE A 345 -8.49 -22.70 -14.32
N VAL A 346 -8.91 -21.95 -13.30
CA VAL A 346 -8.50 -20.56 -13.10
C VAL A 346 -8.05 -20.39 -11.65
N ALA A 347 -6.86 -19.85 -11.45
CA ALA A 347 -6.36 -19.48 -10.13
C ALA A 347 -6.10 -17.98 -10.06
N THR A 348 -6.35 -17.34 -8.92
CA THR A 348 -5.93 -15.95 -8.69
C THR A 348 -4.78 -15.88 -7.70
N THR A 349 -3.90 -14.90 -7.84
CA THR A 349 -2.87 -14.58 -6.84
C THR A 349 -2.50 -13.10 -6.90
N ALA A 350 -2.10 -12.52 -5.78
CA ALA A 350 -1.54 -11.17 -5.78
C ALA A 350 -0.09 -11.15 -6.28
N VAL A 351 0.69 -12.17 -5.92
CA VAL A 351 2.13 -12.24 -6.16
C VAL A 351 2.44 -13.59 -6.83
N PRO A 352 2.56 -13.65 -8.16
CA PRO A 352 2.80 -14.90 -8.90
C PRO A 352 4.02 -15.68 -8.41
N ASP A 353 5.04 -14.96 -7.96
CA ASP A 353 6.29 -15.54 -7.47
C ASP A 353 6.21 -16.11 -6.05
N ALA A 354 5.13 -15.82 -5.32
CA ALA A 354 4.83 -16.45 -4.04
C ALA A 354 4.14 -17.82 -4.18
N VAL A 355 3.75 -18.20 -5.40
CA VAL A 355 3.07 -19.46 -5.71
C VAL A 355 4.07 -20.51 -6.20
N ASP A 356 3.83 -21.78 -5.85
CA ASP A 356 4.60 -22.92 -6.33
C ASP A 356 4.82 -22.85 -7.87
N PRO A 357 6.09 -22.83 -8.34
CA PRO A 357 6.40 -22.66 -9.76
C PRO A 357 5.85 -23.77 -10.64
N ARG A 358 5.55 -24.96 -10.08
CA ARG A 358 4.91 -26.08 -10.81
C ARG A 358 3.48 -25.76 -11.23
N LEU A 359 2.84 -24.75 -10.64
CA LEU A 359 1.53 -24.26 -11.08
C LEU A 359 1.60 -23.67 -12.49
N ARG A 360 2.68 -22.96 -12.81
CA ARG A 360 2.93 -22.31 -14.12
C ARG A 360 3.49 -23.27 -15.18
N ALA A 361 3.38 -24.58 -14.94
CA ALA A 361 3.78 -25.58 -15.91
C ALA A 361 2.79 -25.61 -17.08
N PRO A 362 3.25 -25.92 -18.32
CA PRO A 362 2.39 -25.93 -19.52
C PRO A 362 1.20 -26.88 -19.46
N ASP A 363 1.20 -27.83 -18.54
CA ASP A 363 0.15 -28.82 -18.34
C ASP A 363 -0.75 -28.54 -17.13
N LEU A 364 -0.61 -27.37 -16.50
CA LEU A 364 -1.46 -26.93 -15.40
C LEU A 364 -1.99 -25.50 -15.59
N CYS A 365 -1.14 -24.48 -15.60
CA CYS A 365 -1.50 -23.13 -16.04
C CYS A 365 -0.61 -22.72 -17.21
N ASP A 366 -1.11 -22.92 -18.43
CA ASP A 366 -0.41 -22.60 -19.67
C ASP A 366 -0.47 -21.11 -20.03
N ARG A 367 -1.36 -20.35 -19.38
CA ARG A 367 -1.57 -18.92 -19.62
C ARG A 367 -1.55 -18.11 -18.34
N GLU A 368 -1.07 -16.89 -18.45
CA GLU A 368 -1.09 -15.91 -17.38
C GLU A 368 -1.85 -14.65 -17.82
N LEU A 369 -2.55 -14.04 -16.88
CA LEU A 369 -3.35 -12.84 -17.10
C LEU A 369 -3.11 -11.84 -15.96
N GLY A 370 -2.35 -10.78 -16.24
CA GLY A 370 -2.07 -9.72 -15.27
C GLY A 370 -3.11 -8.60 -15.30
N LEU A 371 -3.60 -8.22 -14.11
CA LEU A 371 -4.36 -6.99 -13.89
C LEU A 371 -3.42 -5.89 -13.35
N SER A 372 -3.59 -4.70 -13.90
CA SER A 372 -2.86 -3.47 -13.56
C SER A 372 -3.57 -2.65 -12.47
N LEU A 373 -2.85 -1.73 -11.81
CA LEU A 373 -3.49 -0.73 -10.97
C LEU A 373 -4.36 0.22 -11.82
N PRO A 374 -5.53 0.67 -11.33
CA PRO A 374 -6.36 1.60 -12.07
C PRO A 374 -5.75 3.01 -12.06
N ASP A 375 -5.69 3.64 -13.23
CA ASP A 375 -5.32 5.05 -13.38
C ASP A 375 -6.43 6.00 -12.88
N GLY A 376 -6.21 7.31 -12.93
CA GLY A 376 -7.21 8.29 -12.49
C GLY A 376 -8.55 8.19 -13.23
N ALA A 377 -8.54 8.00 -14.54
CA ALA A 377 -9.77 7.88 -15.33
C ALA A 377 -10.54 6.61 -14.96
N VAL A 378 -9.84 5.47 -14.84
CA VAL A 378 -10.42 4.20 -14.42
C VAL A 378 -10.97 4.29 -12.99
N ARG A 379 -10.27 4.94 -12.06
CA ARG A 379 -10.77 5.15 -10.70
C ARG A 379 -12.07 5.96 -10.68
N GLY A 380 -12.18 7.01 -11.51
CA GLY A 380 -13.43 7.75 -11.69
C GLY A 380 -14.58 6.85 -12.16
N GLN A 381 -14.35 6.05 -13.20
CA GLN A 381 -15.35 5.10 -13.71
C GLN A 381 -15.70 4.00 -12.70
N LEU A 382 -14.75 3.55 -11.89
CA LEU A 382 -15.00 2.59 -10.81
C LEU A 382 -15.87 3.21 -9.71
N LEU A 383 -15.65 4.48 -9.36
CA LEU A 383 -16.50 5.22 -8.42
C LEU A 383 -17.93 5.35 -8.96
N GLU A 384 -18.10 5.63 -10.26
CA GLU A 384 -19.43 5.65 -10.91
C GLU A 384 -20.14 4.30 -10.77
N VAL A 385 -19.43 3.19 -10.99
CA VAL A 385 -19.99 1.83 -10.82
C VAL A 385 -20.36 1.57 -9.36
N LEU A 386 -19.51 1.95 -8.40
CA LEU A 386 -19.75 1.75 -6.97
C LEU A 386 -20.90 2.62 -6.42
N LEU A 387 -21.16 3.77 -7.05
CA LEU A 387 -22.18 4.74 -6.64
C LEU A 387 -23.50 4.63 -7.41
N ARG A 388 -23.60 3.72 -8.39
CA ARG A 388 -24.78 3.57 -9.28
C ARG A 388 -26.12 3.53 -8.55
N ASP A 389 -26.18 2.81 -7.43
CA ASP A 389 -27.40 2.62 -6.62
C ASP A 389 -27.34 3.38 -5.29
N VAL A 390 -26.47 4.39 -5.19
CA VAL A 390 -26.24 5.18 -3.98
C VAL A 390 -26.87 6.58 -4.14
N PRO A 391 -27.86 6.94 -3.31
CA PRO A 391 -28.39 8.30 -3.25
C PRO A 391 -27.25 9.31 -3.05
N SER A 392 -27.04 10.19 -4.03
CA SER A 392 -25.95 11.14 -4.05
C SER A 392 -26.37 12.45 -4.71
N ALA A 393 -25.77 13.55 -4.24
CA ALA A 393 -25.82 14.84 -4.91
C ALA A 393 -24.96 14.81 -6.18
N ASP A 394 -24.78 15.97 -6.83
CA ASP A 394 -23.78 16.07 -7.90
C ASP A 394 -22.37 15.97 -7.30
N LEU A 395 -21.63 14.92 -7.67
CA LEU A 395 -20.32 14.58 -7.11
C LEU A 395 -19.24 14.76 -8.17
N ASP A 396 -18.16 15.44 -7.81
CA ASP A 396 -16.97 15.50 -8.66
C ASP A 396 -16.10 14.27 -8.38
N LEU A 397 -16.38 13.19 -9.10
CA LEU A 397 -15.62 11.93 -9.01
C LEU A 397 -14.23 12.05 -9.62
N GLY A 398 -14.01 13.01 -10.52
CA GLY A 398 -12.69 13.31 -11.09
C GLY A 398 -11.74 13.80 -10.01
N GLU A 399 -12.20 14.76 -9.19
CA GLU A 399 -11.43 15.28 -8.04
C GLU A 399 -11.02 14.15 -7.08
N ILE A 400 -11.97 13.26 -6.73
CA ILE A 400 -11.70 12.13 -5.83
C ILE A 400 -10.74 11.12 -6.47
N ALA A 401 -10.89 10.84 -7.77
CA ALA A 401 -10.00 9.94 -8.49
C ALA A 401 -8.56 10.48 -8.55
N GLU A 402 -8.36 11.78 -8.72
CA GLU A 402 -7.05 12.43 -8.70
C GLU A 402 -6.38 12.38 -7.33
N ARG A 403 -7.16 12.40 -6.25
CA ARG A 403 -6.70 12.35 -4.85
C ARG A 403 -6.51 10.92 -4.32
N THR A 404 -6.73 9.90 -5.16
CA THR A 404 -6.61 8.48 -4.80
C THR A 404 -5.55 7.71 -5.60
N PRO A 405 -4.33 8.25 -5.84
CA PRO A 405 -3.30 7.50 -6.57
C PRO A 405 -2.93 6.21 -5.81
N GLY A 406 -2.91 5.10 -6.55
CA GLY A 406 -2.62 3.77 -6.01
C GLY A 406 -3.80 3.08 -5.31
N PHE A 407 -4.98 3.71 -5.24
CA PHE A 407 -6.17 3.03 -4.73
C PHE A 407 -6.63 1.96 -5.72
N VAL A 408 -6.94 0.78 -5.20
CA VAL A 408 -7.63 -0.28 -5.96
C VAL A 408 -9.15 -0.19 -5.77
N VAL A 409 -9.92 -0.94 -6.55
CA VAL A 409 -11.39 -0.98 -6.40
C VAL A 409 -11.85 -1.36 -4.98
N ALA A 410 -11.10 -2.20 -4.26
CA ALA A 410 -11.39 -2.52 -2.87
C ALA A 410 -11.26 -1.30 -1.94
N ASP A 411 -10.27 -0.43 -2.18
CA ASP A 411 -10.06 0.81 -1.43
C ASP A 411 -11.15 1.83 -1.76
N LEU A 412 -11.49 1.99 -3.04
CA LEU A 412 -12.58 2.86 -3.48
C LEU A 412 -13.93 2.40 -2.89
N ALA A 413 -14.17 1.10 -2.82
CA ALA A 413 -15.36 0.57 -2.16
C ALA A 413 -15.35 0.85 -0.65
N ALA A 414 -14.20 0.80 0.01
CA ALA A 414 -14.07 1.19 1.41
C ALA A 414 -14.30 2.70 1.61
N LEU A 415 -13.80 3.53 0.69
CA LEU A 415 -14.03 4.97 0.63
C LEU A 415 -15.52 5.31 0.50
N VAL A 416 -16.23 4.65 -0.42
CA VAL A 416 -17.68 4.85 -0.63
C VAL A 416 -18.47 4.39 0.59
N ARG A 417 -18.14 3.22 1.17
CA ARG A 417 -18.77 2.75 2.42
C ARG A 417 -18.59 3.76 3.55
N GLU A 418 -17.40 4.35 3.64
CA GLU A 418 -17.10 5.35 4.64
C GLU A 418 -17.88 6.64 4.42
N ALA A 419 -17.90 7.16 3.20
CA ALA A 419 -18.69 8.32 2.84
C ALA A 419 -20.19 8.11 3.13
N ALA A 420 -20.71 6.90 2.89
CA ALA A 420 -22.10 6.56 3.21
C ALA A 420 -22.39 6.58 4.71
N LEU A 421 -21.44 6.16 5.56
CA LEU A 421 -21.58 6.28 7.01
C LEU A 421 -21.61 7.75 7.46
N ARG A 422 -20.84 8.63 6.80
CA ARG A 422 -20.86 10.08 7.06
C ARG A 422 -22.17 10.71 6.63
N ALA A 423 -22.67 10.35 5.46
CA ALA A 423 -23.97 10.78 4.97
C ALA A 423 -25.11 10.33 5.91
N ALA A 424 -25.08 9.07 6.36
CA ALA A 424 -26.06 8.53 7.31
C ALA A 424 -25.99 9.22 8.68
N ALA A 425 -24.79 9.57 9.14
CA ALA A 425 -24.59 10.33 10.38
C ALA A 425 -25.25 11.71 10.30
N ARG A 426 -24.91 12.48 9.26
CA ARG A 426 -25.48 13.81 9.00
C ARG A 426 -27.01 13.74 8.90
N ALA A 427 -27.51 12.76 8.16
CA ALA A 427 -28.94 12.53 7.98
C ALA A 427 -29.66 12.25 9.30
N SER A 428 -29.06 11.45 10.18
CA SER A 428 -29.64 11.16 11.51
C SER A 428 -29.66 12.38 12.43
N GLU A 429 -28.68 13.28 12.33
CA GLU A 429 -28.63 14.52 13.12
C GLU A 429 -29.66 15.54 12.63
N ASN A 430 -29.83 15.64 11.30
CA ASN A 430 -30.71 16.63 10.67
C ASN A 430 -32.15 16.14 10.49
N GLY A 431 -32.41 14.84 10.63
CA GLY A 431 -33.72 14.23 10.36
C GLY A 431 -34.09 14.16 8.88
N GLU A 432 -33.09 14.18 7.99
CA GLU A 432 -33.23 14.16 6.53
C GLU A 432 -32.97 12.76 5.95
N PRO A 433 -33.43 12.44 4.72
CA PRO A 433 -33.01 11.22 4.05
C PRO A 433 -31.50 11.27 3.77
N PRO A 434 -30.78 10.14 3.89
CA PRO A 434 -29.34 10.11 3.69
C PRO A 434 -29.00 10.18 2.20
N GLU A 435 -28.20 11.18 1.84
CA GLU A 435 -27.73 11.48 0.50
C GLU A 435 -26.23 11.78 0.58
N LEU A 436 -25.42 11.14 -0.27
CA LEU A 436 -23.96 11.35 -0.32
C LEU A 436 -23.61 12.71 -0.90
N ARG A 437 -22.66 13.43 -0.28
CA ARG A 437 -22.15 14.72 -0.76
C ARG A 437 -20.64 14.68 -0.96
N GLN A 438 -20.09 15.65 -1.70
CA GLN A 438 -18.65 15.74 -1.97
C GLN A 438 -17.82 15.77 -0.67
N GLU A 439 -18.32 16.44 0.37
CA GLU A 439 -17.71 16.48 1.70
C GLU A 439 -17.57 15.10 2.37
N ASP A 440 -18.48 14.17 2.08
CA ASP A 440 -18.43 12.82 2.65
C ASP A 440 -17.29 12.01 2.02
N LEU A 441 -17.12 12.11 0.69
CA LEU A 441 -16.02 11.47 -0.03
C LEU A 441 -14.67 12.10 0.32
N ALA A 442 -14.59 13.43 0.34
CA ALA A 442 -13.38 14.15 0.74
C ALA A 442 -12.99 13.84 2.19
N GLY A 443 -13.98 13.75 3.09
CA GLY A 443 -13.77 13.35 4.47
C GLY A 443 -13.35 11.89 4.62
N ALA A 444 -13.85 10.98 3.78
CA ALA A 444 -13.47 9.58 3.80
C ALA A 444 -11.98 9.36 3.45
N LEU A 445 -11.39 10.23 2.62
CA LEU A 445 -9.96 10.16 2.28
C LEU A 445 -9.04 10.34 3.50
N SER A 446 -9.50 11.02 4.55
CA SER A 446 -8.70 11.25 5.76
C SER A 446 -8.72 10.09 6.76
N VAL A 447 -9.38 8.98 6.43
CA VAL A 447 -9.49 7.78 7.27
C VAL A 447 -9.21 6.47 6.53
N ILE A 448 -9.36 6.44 5.19
CA ILE A 448 -9.13 5.22 4.39
C ILE A 448 -7.68 5.16 3.93
N ARG A 449 -6.99 4.11 4.39
CA ARG A 449 -5.64 3.75 3.92
C ARG A 449 -5.76 2.85 2.67
N PRO A 450 -5.02 3.14 1.58
CA PRO A 450 -5.00 2.26 0.42
C PRO A 450 -4.23 0.96 0.68
N LEU A 451 -4.73 -0.14 0.14
CA LEU A 451 -4.14 -1.48 0.25
C LEU A 451 -2.77 -1.60 -0.40
N SER A 452 -2.49 -0.85 -1.47
CA SER A 452 -1.13 -0.81 -2.04
C SER A 452 -0.09 -0.31 -1.04
N ARG A 453 -0.49 0.39 0.03
CA ARG A 453 0.41 0.89 1.09
C ARG A 453 0.46 0.01 2.33
N SER A 454 -0.27 -1.12 2.40
CA SER A 454 -0.41 -1.91 3.64
C SER A 454 0.66 -3.00 3.83
N ALA A 455 1.35 -3.42 2.76
CA ALA A 455 2.23 -4.60 2.80
C ALA A 455 3.72 -4.33 2.48
N THR A 456 4.10 -3.15 2.00
CA THR A 456 5.50 -2.79 1.70
C THR A 456 5.83 -1.38 2.18
N GLU A 457 7.06 -1.18 2.67
CA GLU A 457 7.64 0.15 2.93
C GLU A 457 7.94 0.85 1.60
N GLU A 458 6.91 1.14 0.82
CA GLU A 458 7.04 2.02 -0.34
C GLU A 458 6.93 3.48 0.11
N VAL A 459 7.71 4.30 -0.58
CA VAL A 459 7.81 5.73 -0.34
C VAL A 459 6.43 6.37 -0.52
N SER A 460 5.81 6.80 0.58
CA SER A 460 4.51 7.49 0.57
C SER A 460 4.48 8.64 -0.44
N VAL A 461 3.71 8.46 -1.51
CA VAL A 461 3.31 9.53 -2.42
C VAL A 461 2.14 10.28 -1.77
N GLY A 462 2.31 11.58 -1.51
CA GLY A 462 1.21 12.47 -1.07
C GLY A 462 1.41 13.27 0.22
N SER A 463 2.58 13.29 0.87
CA SER A 463 2.80 14.15 2.06
C SER A 463 3.62 15.42 1.78
N VAL A 464 4.28 15.52 0.63
CA VAL A 464 5.17 16.62 0.24
C VAL A 464 4.96 16.86 -1.24
N THR A 465 4.63 18.08 -1.65
CA THR A 465 4.54 18.49 -3.05
C THR A 465 5.83 19.20 -3.48
N LEU A 466 6.05 19.37 -4.79
CA LEU A 466 7.17 20.19 -5.30
C LEU A 466 7.16 21.61 -4.74
N ASP A 467 5.99 22.14 -4.37
CA ASP A 467 5.84 23.47 -3.76
C ASP A 467 6.32 23.48 -2.30
N ASP A 468 6.33 22.32 -1.63
CA ASP A 468 6.84 22.16 -0.26
C ASP A 468 8.36 21.95 -0.20
N VAL A 469 9.02 21.68 -1.34
CA VAL A 469 10.48 21.60 -1.38
C VAL A 469 11.03 23.03 -1.38
N GLY A 470 11.65 23.47 -0.29
CA GLY A 470 12.33 24.78 -0.27
C GLY A 470 13.56 24.76 -1.17
N ASP A 471 13.68 25.75 -2.05
CA ASP A 471 14.76 25.90 -3.03
C ASP A 471 14.96 24.65 -3.93
N MET A 472 16.02 24.58 -4.75
CA MET A 472 16.25 23.63 -5.85
C MET A 472 15.50 23.96 -7.15
N VAL A 473 15.39 25.24 -7.51
CA VAL A 473 14.65 25.69 -8.72
C VAL A 473 15.12 24.95 -9.96
N GLU A 474 16.44 24.89 -10.19
CA GLU A 474 17.02 24.24 -11.36
C GLU A 474 16.80 22.72 -11.34
N THR A 475 17.01 22.07 -10.19
CA THR A 475 16.78 20.63 -10.04
C THR A 475 15.30 20.28 -10.26
N LYS A 476 14.37 21.06 -9.70
CA LYS A 476 12.93 20.87 -9.88
C LYS A 476 12.53 21.02 -11.34
N GLN A 477 13.06 22.05 -12.00
CA GLN A 477 12.81 22.27 -13.42
C GLN A 477 13.34 21.07 -14.22
N ALA A 478 14.60 20.69 -14.04
CA ALA A 478 15.21 19.55 -14.74
C ALA A 478 14.43 18.25 -14.52
N LEU A 479 13.98 17.97 -13.30
CA LEU A 479 13.16 16.78 -12.99
C LEU A 479 11.74 16.88 -13.56
N THR A 480 11.14 18.06 -13.57
CA THR A 480 9.81 18.28 -14.18
C THR A 480 9.88 18.01 -15.69
N GLU A 481 10.90 18.55 -16.36
CA GLU A 481 11.09 18.39 -17.81
C GLU A 481 11.47 16.95 -18.18
N ALA A 482 12.32 16.30 -17.38
CA ALA A 482 12.83 14.96 -17.67
C ALA A 482 11.90 13.83 -17.22
N VAL A 483 11.04 14.06 -16.21
CA VAL A 483 10.21 13.00 -15.61
C VAL A 483 8.72 13.30 -15.76
N LEU A 484 8.25 14.48 -15.34
CA LEU A 484 6.81 14.78 -15.32
C LEU A 484 6.24 15.02 -16.71
N TRP A 485 6.90 15.83 -17.54
CA TRP A 485 6.38 16.15 -18.88
C TRP A 485 6.21 14.92 -19.78
N PRO A 486 7.16 13.97 -19.85
CA PRO A 486 6.96 12.74 -20.62
C PRO A 486 5.75 11.93 -20.17
N LEU A 487 5.54 11.83 -18.85
CA LEU A 487 4.45 11.05 -18.26
C LEU A 487 3.09 11.76 -18.34
N GLN A 488 3.06 13.09 -18.28
CA GLN A 488 1.83 13.89 -18.29
C GLN A 488 1.39 14.30 -19.70
N HIS A 489 2.32 14.39 -20.65
CA HIS A 489 2.07 14.89 -22.00
C HIS A 489 2.63 13.98 -23.11
N PRO A 490 2.38 12.65 -23.09
CA PRO A 490 2.97 11.71 -24.05
C PRO A 490 2.61 12.02 -25.50
N ASP A 491 1.38 12.50 -25.77
CA ASP A 491 0.92 12.88 -27.11
C ASP A 491 1.70 14.07 -27.70
N THR A 492 2.11 15.00 -26.84
CA THR A 492 2.88 16.18 -27.27
C THR A 492 4.28 15.76 -27.71
N PHE A 493 4.96 14.89 -26.95
CA PHE A 493 6.25 14.32 -27.34
C PHE A 493 6.14 13.52 -28.65
N ALA A 494 5.09 12.70 -28.78
CA ALA A 494 4.81 11.92 -29.99
C ALA A 494 4.65 12.82 -31.23
N ARG A 495 3.88 13.91 -31.10
CA ARG A 495 3.62 14.86 -32.19
C ARG A 495 4.85 15.68 -32.57
N LEU A 496 5.70 16.02 -31.60
CA LEU A 496 6.93 16.76 -31.84
C LEU A 496 8.10 15.90 -32.34
N GLY A 497 7.96 14.56 -32.29
CA GLY A 497 9.02 13.63 -32.69
C GLY A 497 10.24 13.68 -31.79
N VAL A 498 10.07 14.12 -30.54
CA VAL A 498 11.14 14.19 -29.54
C VAL A 498 11.09 12.94 -28.69
N GLU A 499 12.23 12.26 -28.55
CA GLU A 499 12.36 11.13 -27.62
C GLU A 499 12.56 11.67 -26.19
N PRO A 500 11.69 11.31 -25.24
CA PRO A 500 11.88 11.70 -23.85
C PRO A 500 13.08 10.95 -23.24
N PRO A 501 13.80 11.58 -22.29
CA PRO A 501 14.89 10.92 -21.58
C PRO A 501 14.35 9.72 -20.79
N ARG A 502 15.00 8.56 -20.92
CA ARG A 502 14.47 7.30 -20.34
C ARG A 502 14.88 7.09 -18.88
N GLY A 503 16.05 7.59 -18.53
CA GLY A 503 16.60 7.48 -17.19
C GLY A 503 17.30 8.74 -16.75
N VAL A 504 17.06 9.11 -15.50
CA VAL A 504 17.67 10.25 -14.82
C VAL A 504 18.55 9.73 -13.69
N LEU A 505 19.79 10.18 -13.59
CA LEU A 505 20.63 9.96 -12.41
C LEU A 505 20.73 11.27 -11.63
N LEU A 506 20.14 11.25 -10.44
CA LEU A 506 20.22 12.32 -9.46
C LEU A 506 21.40 12.06 -8.51
N TYR A 507 22.37 12.96 -8.48
CA TYR A 507 23.54 12.81 -7.60
C TYR A 507 23.88 14.09 -6.88
N GLY A 508 24.55 13.98 -5.73
CA GLY A 508 24.90 15.12 -4.91
C GLY A 508 25.30 14.71 -3.50
N PRO A 509 25.71 15.66 -2.65
CA PRO A 509 26.15 15.36 -1.29
C PRO A 509 25.03 14.70 -0.46
N PRO A 510 25.37 13.90 0.56
CA PRO A 510 24.38 13.32 1.46
C PRO A 510 23.59 14.43 2.17
N GLY A 511 22.33 14.15 2.51
CA GLY A 511 21.50 15.11 3.24
C GLY A 511 20.99 16.32 2.44
N CYS A 512 21.32 16.45 1.15
CA CYS A 512 20.84 17.56 0.29
C CYS A 512 19.49 17.30 -0.38
N GLY A 513 18.65 16.41 0.18
CA GLY A 513 17.26 16.28 -0.26
C GLY A 513 16.99 15.55 -1.58
N LYS A 514 17.95 14.78 -2.14
CA LYS A 514 17.72 13.94 -3.35
C LYS A 514 16.47 13.05 -3.24
N THR A 515 16.41 12.24 -2.19
CA THR A 515 15.27 11.37 -1.89
C THR A 515 14.01 12.17 -1.56
N TYR A 516 14.14 13.42 -1.10
CA TYR A 516 13.03 14.29 -0.73
C TYR A 516 12.40 14.97 -1.97
N VAL A 517 13.20 15.49 -2.90
CA VAL A 517 12.69 16.09 -4.15
C VAL A 517 12.03 15.06 -5.04
N VAL A 518 12.54 13.81 -5.08
CA VAL A 518 11.89 12.72 -5.82
C VAL A 518 10.54 12.35 -5.21
N ARG A 519 10.43 12.35 -3.88
CA ARG A 519 9.15 12.18 -3.16
C ARG A 519 8.16 13.28 -3.49
N ALA A 520 8.65 14.51 -3.59
CA ALA A 520 7.84 15.66 -3.95
C ALA A 520 7.34 15.59 -5.39
N LEU A 521 8.25 15.26 -6.32
CA LEU A 521 7.99 15.04 -7.74
C LEU A 521 6.92 13.96 -7.95
N ALA A 522 7.06 12.84 -7.24
CA ALA A 522 6.10 11.74 -7.23
C ALA A 522 4.68 12.21 -6.86
N SER A 523 4.60 13.04 -5.81
CA SER A 523 3.33 13.51 -5.26
C SER A 523 2.66 14.55 -6.15
N SER A 524 3.43 15.51 -6.68
CA SER A 524 2.94 16.50 -7.64
C SER A 524 2.54 15.88 -8.97
N GLY A 525 3.23 14.82 -9.39
CA GLY A 525 2.99 14.14 -10.66
C GLY A 525 1.74 13.27 -10.70
N ARG A 526 1.14 12.94 -9.54
CA ARG A 526 0.00 12.00 -9.39
C ARG A 526 0.22 10.66 -10.10
N LEU A 527 1.48 10.25 -10.18
CA LEU A 527 1.95 9.04 -10.87
C LEU A 527 2.27 7.93 -9.87
N SER A 528 2.25 6.68 -10.30
CA SER A 528 2.61 5.55 -9.44
C SER A 528 4.13 5.48 -9.25
N VAL A 529 4.59 5.31 -8.01
CA VAL A 529 6.03 5.31 -7.70
C VAL A 529 6.46 4.00 -7.08
N HIS A 530 7.44 3.38 -7.72
CA HIS A 530 8.07 2.14 -7.28
C HIS A 530 9.45 2.48 -6.77
N ALA A 531 9.56 2.66 -5.46
CA ALA A 531 10.80 3.06 -4.82
C ALA A 531 11.49 1.87 -4.14
N VAL A 532 12.79 1.71 -4.39
CA VAL A 532 13.63 0.70 -3.75
C VAL A 532 14.96 1.33 -3.33
N LYS A 533 15.42 1.02 -2.12
CA LYS A 533 16.78 1.35 -1.68
C LYS A 533 17.74 0.20 -2.02
N GLY A 534 18.92 0.55 -2.52
CA GLY A 534 19.88 -0.43 -3.01
C GLY A 534 20.35 -1.42 -1.96
N ALA A 535 20.67 -0.94 -0.75
CA ALA A 535 21.06 -1.80 0.36
C ALA A 535 19.95 -2.80 0.75
N GLU A 536 18.70 -2.35 0.80
CA GLU A 536 17.57 -3.21 1.19
C GLU A 536 17.30 -4.34 0.19
N LEU A 537 17.48 -4.08 -1.11
CA LEU A 537 17.27 -5.10 -2.15
C LEU A 537 18.37 -6.17 -2.12
N MET A 538 19.60 -5.80 -1.73
CA MET A 538 20.71 -6.73 -1.61
C MET A 538 20.61 -7.59 -0.34
N ASP A 539 20.19 -7.00 0.78
CA ASP A 539 20.13 -7.69 2.09
C ASP A 539 18.89 -8.58 2.27
N LYS A 540 17.69 -8.10 1.88
CA LYS A 540 16.43 -8.85 2.06
C LYS A 540 16.35 -10.10 1.16
N TRP A 541 17.20 -10.21 0.13
CA TRP A 541 17.06 -11.21 -0.95
C TRP A 541 18.37 -11.95 -1.27
N VAL A 542 19.08 -12.44 -0.25
CA VAL A 542 20.28 -13.28 -0.46
C VAL A 542 19.92 -14.48 -1.35
N GLY A 543 20.37 -14.45 -2.62
CA GLY A 543 20.12 -15.47 -3.64
C GLY A 543 18.98 -15.20 -4.63
N SER A 544 18.21 -14.12 -4.48
CA SER A 544 17.06 -13.78 -5.33
C SER A 544 16.94 -12.29 -5.72
N SER A 545 17.97 -11.46 -5.47
CA SER A 545 17.98 -10.03 -5.81
C SER A 545 17.73 -9.72 -7.29
N GLU A 546 18.20 -10.58 -8.22
CA GLU A 546 17.89 -10.48 -9.66
C GLU A 546 16.38 -10.51 -9.93
N LYS A 547 15.66 -11.41 -9.25
CA LYS A 547 14.21 -11.53 -9.41
C LYS A 547 13.49 -10.31 -8.86
N ALA A 548 13.96 -9.76 -7.74
CA ALA A 548 13.40 -8.55 -7.15
C ALA A 548 13.51 -7.35 -8.11
N VAL A 549 14.63 -7.22 -8.83
CA VAL A 549 14.78 -6.20 -9.88
C VAL A 549 13.75 -6.42 -11.00
N ARG A 550 13.63 -7.64 -11.54
CA ARG A 550 12.63 -7.91 -12.58
C ARG A 550 11.20 -7.64 -12.13
N GLU A 551 10.85 -8.04 -10.90
CA GLU A 551 9.55 -7.79 -10.29
C GLU A 551 9.29 -6.28 -10.15
N LEU A 552 10.27 -5.50 -9.71
CA LEU A 552 10.16 -4.05 -9.59
C LEU A 552 9.77 -3.40 -10.91
N PHE A 553 10.51 -3.71 -11.98
CA PHE A 553 10.25 -3.16 -13.29
C PHE A 553 8.94 -3.69 -13.89
N ARG A 554 8.58 -4.95 -13.64
CA ARG A 554 7.27 -5.50 -14.04
C ARG A 554 6.13 -4.71 -13.39
N ARG A 555 6.16 -4.52 -12.07
CA ARG A 555 5.16 -3.74 -11.33
C ARG A 555 5.04 -2.32 -11.85
N ALA A 556 6.17 -1.68 -12.19
CA ALA A 556 6.17 -0.35 -12.77
C ALA A 556 5.51 -0.30 -14.15
N ARG A 557 5.76 -1.29 -15.02
CA ARG A 557 5.06 -1.37 -16.31
C ARG A 557 3.56 -1.60 -16.13
N ASP A 558 3.19 -2.44 -15.18
CA ASP A 558 1.80 -2.78 -14.90
C ASP A 558 1.03 -1.62 -14.25
N SER A 559 1.69 -0.58 -13.75
CA SER A 559 1.03 0.58 -13.12
C SER A 559 1.22 1.89 -13.87
N ALA A 560 1.71 1.81 -15.11
CA ALA A 560 2.03 2.98 -15.91
C ALA A 560 0.82 3.95 -16.03
N PRO A 561 1.01 5.28 -15.97
CA PRO A 561 2.28 5.99 -15.94
C PRO A 561 3.01 5.89 -14.59
N SER A 562 4.30 5.50 -14.63
CA SER A 562 5.07 5.14 -13.43
C SER A 562 6.47 5.72 -13.39
N LEU A 563 6.94 5.98 -12.16
CA LEU A 563 8.33 6.30 -11.85
C LEU A 563 8.97 5.15 -11.06
N VAL A 564 10.06 4.58 -11.58
CA VAL A 564 10.92 3.66 -10.83
C VAL A 564 12.00 4.48 -10.15
N PHE A 565 11.98 4.53 -8.82
CA PHE A 565 12.99 5.23 -8.03
C PHE A 565 13.97 4.25 -7.40
N LEU A 566 15.23 4.31 -7.84
CA LEU A 566 16.33 3.49 -7.33
C LEU A 566 17.23 4.35 -6.45
N ASP A 567 16.96 4.37 -5.14
CA ASP A 567 17.78 5.11 -4.18
C ASP A 567 19.03 4.30 -3.82
N GLU A 568 20.15 4.97 -3.58
CA GLU A 568 21.46 4.34 -3.34
C GLU A 568 21.84 3.32 -4.44
N ILE A 569 21.66 3.72 -5.70
CA ILE A 569 21.89 2.83 -6.85
C ILE A 569 23.34 2.33 -6.94
N ASP A 570 24.30 3.04 -6.36
CA ASP A 570 25.70 2.61 -6.23
C ASP A 570 25.87 1.33 -5.41
N ALA A 571 24.95 1.05 -4.48
CA ALA A 571 24.93 -0.22 -3.74
C ALA A 571 24.39 -1.39 -4.59
N MET A 572 23.45 -1.13 -5.53
CA MET A 572 22.90 -2.14 -6.43
C MET A 572 23.81 -2.46 -7.60
N ALA A 573 24.49 -1.44 -8.12
CA ALA A 573 25.29 -1.52 -9.32
C ALA A 573 26.66 -0.88 -9.16
N PRO A 574 27.49 -1.41 -8.24
CA PRO A 574 28.87 -0.95 -8.10
C PRO A 574 29.69 -1.30 -9.34
N ARG A 575 30.84 -0.62 -9.52
CA ARG A 575 31.82 -0.99 -10.54
C ARG A 575 32.21 -2.46 -10.43
N ARG A 576 32.20 -3.14 -11.58
CA ARG A 576 32.57 -4.56 -11.70
C ARG A 576 33.95 -4.80 -11.08
N GLY A 577 34.05 -5.85 -10.27
CA GLY A 577 35.29 -6.24 -9.58
C GLY A 577 35.56 -5.53 -8.24
N GLN A 578 34.69 -4.62 -7.77
CA GLN A 578 34.78 -4.09 -6.40
C GLN A 578 34.11 -4.97 -5.33
N SER A 579 33.20 -5.86 -5.72
CA SER A 579 32.52 -6.78 -4.79
C SER A 579 33.18 -8.17 -4.82
N PHE A 580 33.47 -8.74 -3.65
CA PHE A 580 34.07 -10.07 -3.48
C PHE A 580 33.02 -11.22 -3.42
N ASP A 581 31.77 -10.94 -3.77
CA ASP A 581 30.69 -11.92 -3.71
C ASP A 581 30.71 -12.90 -4.89
N SER A 582 29.98 -14.01 -4.73
CA SER A 582 29.86 -15.16 -5.65
C SER A 582 29.18 -14.85 -7.02
N GLY A 583 29.45 -13.68 -7.59
CA GLY A 583 28.86 -13.19 -8.85
C GLY A 583 27.38 -12.84 -8.74
N VAL A 584 26.85 -12.63 -7.52
CA VAL A 584 25.46 -12.23 -7.30
C VAL A 584 25.25 -10.78 -7.74
N THR A 585 26.16 -9.88 -7.33
CA THR A 585 26.10 -8.46 -7.71
C THR A 585 26.17 -8.28 -9.22
N ASP A 586 27.07 -8.99 -9.92
CA ASP A 586 27.16 -8.92 -11.38
C ASP A 586 25.88 -9.37 -12.08
N ARG A 587 25.17 -10.37 -11.54
CA ARG A 587 23.87 -10.83 -12.06
C ARG A 587 22.78 -9.78 -11.83
N VAL A 588 22.78 -9.10 -10.69
CA VAL A 588 21.85 -7.99 -10.40
C VAL A 588 22.11 -6.82 -11.36
N VAL A 589 23.37 -6.42 -11.58
CA VAL A 589 23.72 -5.39 -12.56
C VAL A 589 23.26 -5.78 -13.96
N ALA A 590 23.54 -7.02 -14.39
CA ALA A 590 23.10 -7.50 -15.69
C ALA A 590 21.57 -7.48 -15.85
N ALA A 591 20.84 -7.87 -14.80
CA ALA A 591 19.39 -7.81 -14.78
C ALA A 591 18.89 -6.36 -14.88
N LEU A 592 19.45 -5.44 -14.10
CA LEU A 592 19.11 -4.02 -14.14
C LEU A 592 19.34 -3.43 -15.54
N LEU A 593 20.48 -3.71 -16.16
CA LEU A 593 20.77 -3.28 -17.54
C LEU A 593 19.75 -3.84 -18.54
N THR A 594 19.37 -5.11 -18.38
CA THR A 594 18.35 -5.74 -19.23
C THR A 594 16.98 -5.09 -19.06
N GLU A 595 16.59 -4.76 -17.83
CA GLU A 595 15.30 -4.09 -17.57
C GLU A 595 15.28 -2.64 -18.08
N LEU A 596 16.40 -1.91 -17.97
CA LEU A 596 16.55 -0.55 -18.53
C LEU A 596 16.46 -0.57 -20.06
N ASP A 597 17.17 -1.48 -20.71
CA ASP A 597 17.09 -1.66 -22.17
C ASP A 597 15.68 -2.15 -22.58
N GLY A 598 15.01 -2.94 -21.74
CA GLY A 598 13.65 -3.43 -21.98
C GLY A 598 12.52 -2.39 -21.82
N ILE A 599 12.80 -1.21 -21.29
CA ILE A 599 11.84 -0.08 -21.22
C ILE A 599 11.78 0.68 -22.56
N GLU A 600 12.75 0.47 -23.46
CA GLU A 600 12.89 1.15 -24.75
C GLU A 600 11.57 1.30 -25.58
N PRO A 601 10.64 0.33 -25.65
CA PRO A 601 9.38 0.49 -26.36
C PRO A 601 8.23 1.17 -25.56
N LEU A 602 8.37 1.38 -24.25
CA LEU A 602 7.29 1.87 -23.38
C LEU A 602 7.46 3.37 -23.08
N ARG A 603 6.45 4.19 -23.39
CA ARG A 603 6.51 5.66 -23.20
C ARG A 603 6.12 6.13 -21.81
N ASP A 604 5.64 5.20 -20.98
CA ASP A 604 4.86 5.52 -19.78
C ASP A 604 5.60 5.11 -18.50
N VAL A 605 6.87 4.72 -18.58
CA VAL A 605 7.72 4.41 -17.42
C VAL A 605 9.02 5.20 -17.51
N VAL A 606 9.33 5.95 -16.45
CA VAL A 606 10.60 6.68 -16.29
C VAL A 606 11.39 6.10 -15.14
N VAL A 607 12.71 6.00 -15.29
CA VAL A 607 13.60 5.51 -14.22
C VAL A 607 14.40 6.67 -13.65
N LEU A 608 14.46 6.77 -12.33
CA LEU A 608 15.27 7.75 -11.62
C LEU A 608 16.16 7.02 -10.61
N GLY A 609 17.47 7.07 -10.83
CA GLY A 609 18.46 6.62 -9.87
C GLY A 609 18.92 7.78 -8.97
N ALA A 610 19.16 7.52 -7.69
CA ALA A 610 19.82 8.48 -6.80
C ALA A 610 21.08 7.89 -6.16
N THR A 611 22.12 8.70 -6.04
CA THR A 611 23.37 8.30 -5.37
C THR A 611 24.08 9.47 -4.70
N ASN A 612 24.89 9.17 -3.69
CA ASN A 612 25.85 10.12 -3.12
C ASN A 612 27.26 9.96 -3.73
N ARG A 613 27.49 8.89 -4.49
CA ARG A 613 28.80 8.45 -4.99
C ARG A 613 28.69 7.98 -6.44
N PRO A 614 28.49 8.91 -7.39
CA PRO A 614 28.30 8.55 -8.80
C PRO A 614 29.55 7.91 -9.40
N ASP A 615 30.73 8.16 -8.84
CA ASP A 615 31.99 7.54 -9.23
C ASP A 615 32.00 6.01 -9.00
N LEU A 616 31.22 5.49 -8.05
CA LEU A 616 31.17 4.06 -7.72
C LEU A 616 30.22 3.24 -8.61
N ILE A 617 29.38 3.88 -9.41
CA ILE A 617 28.41 3.22 -10.29
C ILE A 617 29.10 2.54 -11.47
N ASP A 618 28.59 1.39 -11.94
CA ASP A 618 29.01 0.79 -13.22
C ASP A 618 28.78 1.79 -14.38
N PRO A 619 29.82 2.23 -15.11
CA PRO A 619 29.68 3.17 -16.23
C PRO A 619 28.75 2.68 -17.35
N ALA A 620 28.45 1.38 -17.42
CA ALA A 620 27.45 0.84 -18.32
C ALA A 620 26.04 1.44 -18.08
N LEU A 621 25.71 1.86 -16.85
CA LEU A 621 24.43 2.49 -16.53
C LEU A 621 24.29 3.92 -17.06
N LEU A 622 25.41 4.62 -17.26
CA LEU A 622 25.44 6.02 -17.71
C LEU A 622 25.44 6.17 -19.25
N ARG A 623 25.31 5.06 -19.97
CA ARG A 623 25.30 5.09 -21.44
C ARG A 623 23.96 5.63 -21.97
N PRO A 624 23.95 6.24 -23.16
CA PRO A 624 22.71 6.67 -23.82
C PRO A 624 21.65 5.56 -23.86
N GLY A 625 20.39 5.91 -23.64
CA GLY A 625 19.27 4.97 -23.53
C GLY A 625 19.06 4.36 -22.13
N ARG A 626 19.93 4.66 -21.15
CA ARG A 626 19.82 4.21 -19.75
C ARG A 626 19.69 5.42 -18.82
N LEU A 627 20.59 5.62 -17.85
CA LEU A 627 20.61 6.79 -16.98
C LEU A 627 21.39 7.93 -17.62
N GLU A 628 20.87 8.42 -18.75
CA GLU A 628 21.57 9.38 -19.62
C GLU A 628 21.47 10.83 -19.14
N LYS A 629 20.40 11.20 -18.42
CA LYS A 629 20.24 12.56 -17.89
C LYS A 629 20.83 12.65 -16.50
N LEU A 630 21.99 13.30 -16.40
CA LEU A 630 22.68 13.60 -15.15
C LEU A 630 22.09 14.89 -14.54
N VAL A 631 21.66 14.84 -13.29
CA VAL A 631 21.15 15.99 -12.53
C VAL A 631 21.91 16.09 -11.21
N PHE A 632 22.71 17.16 -11.06
CA PHE A 632 23.42 17.46 -9.84
C PHE A 632 22.53 18.23 -8.85
N VAL A 633 22.48 17.78 -7.60
CA VAL A 633 21.81 18.49 -6.51
C VAL A 633 22.87 19.22 -5.70
N GLU A 634 22.92 20.54 -5.89
CA GLU A 634 23.78 21.45 -5.15
C GLU A 634 23.41 21.45 -3.64
N PRO A 635 24.38 21.64 -2.74
CA PRO A 635 24.09 21.94 -1.34
C PRO A 635 23.36 23.29 -1.23
N PRO A 636 22.47 23.44 -0.23
CA PRO A 636 21.63 24.62 -0.12
C PRO A 636 22.45 25.87 0.24
N ASP A 637 22.23 26.97 -0.47
CA ASP A 637 22.78 28.29 -0.14
C ASP A 637 22.06 28.94 1.06
N ALA A 638 22.39 30.19 1.39
CA ALA A 638 21.79 30.88 2.53
C ALA A 638 20.28 31.11 2.36
N GLU A 639 19.82 31.45 1.16
CA GLU A 639 18.40 31.66 0.86
C GLU A 639 17.64 30.33 0.91
N ALA A 640 18.23 29.29 0.33
CA ALA A 640 17.76 27.93 0.36
C ALA A 640 17.58 27.40 1.78
N ARG A 641 18.59 27.59 2.64
CA ARG A 641 18.52 27.21 4.05
C ARG A 641 17.40 27.94 4.77
N ALA A 642 17.17 29.23 4.48
CA ALA A 642 16.06 29.97 5.06
C ALA A 642 14.71 29.38 4.63
N GLN A 643 14.53 29.02 3.36
CA GLN A 643 13.31 28.37 2.88
C GLN A 643 13.10 26.97 3.48
N ILE A 644 14.17 26.16 3.57
CA ILE A 644 14.14 24.83 4.21
C ILE A 644 13.73 24.96 5.68
N LEU A 645 14.35 25.89 6.41
CA LEU A 645 14.02 26.17 7.81
C LEU A 645 12.58 26.66 7.98
N ARG A 646 12.08 27.55 7.11
CA ARG A 646 10.68 27.99 7.16
C ARG A 646 9.71 26.86 6.90
N THR A 647 10.00 26.03 5.90
CA THR A 647 9.14 24.89 5.52
C THR A 647 9.08 23.87 6.64
N ALA A 648 10.24 23.43 7.13
CA ALA A 648 10.31 22.50 8.26
C ALA A 648 9.77 23.12 9.56
N GLY A 649 9.86 24.44 9.70
CA GLY A 649 9.33 25.22 10.80
C GLY A 649 7.83 25.55 10.71
N LYS A 650 7.12 25.26 9.60
CA LYS A 650 5.67 25.50 9.48
C LYS A 650 4.88 24.77 10.57
N SER A 651 5.35 23.57 10.93
CA SER A 651 4.78 22.72 11.96
C SER A 651 5.41 22.90 13.33
N VAL A 652 6.38 23.80 13.49
CA VAL A 652 7.09 24.04 14.76
C VAL A 652 6.75 25.45 15.26
N PRO A 653 6.12 25.62 16.43
CA PRO A 653 5.88 26.92 17.03
C PRO A 653 7.21 27.54 17.47
N LEU A 654 7.63 28.57 16.73
CA LEU A 654 8.84 29.34 17.00
C LEU A 654 8.46 30.62 17.75
N ALA A 655 9.24 30.99 18.76
CA ALA A 655 9.08 32.28 19.43
C ALA A 655 9.23 33.41 18.39
N ARG A 656 8.20 34.25 18.22
CA ARG A 656 8.16 35.29 17.16
C ARG A 656 8.54 36.68 17.63
N GLU A 657 8.49 36.95 18.93
CA GLU A 657 8.67 38.29 19.51
C GLU A 657 9.50 38.25 20.79
N GLY A 658 10.20 39.35 21.09
CA GLY A 658 11.02 39.49 22.30
C GLY A 658 12.46 39.03 22.15
N ALA A 659 13.19 38.93 23.28
CA ALA A 659 14.60 38.56 23.30
C ALA A 659 14.85 37.08 22.93
N ASP A 660 13.82 36.25 23.00
CA ASP A 660 13.87 34.81 22.72
C ASP A 660 13.45 34.45 21.28
N ALA A 661 13.16 35.45 20.45
CA ALA A 661 12.64 35.28 19.10
C ALA A 661 13.64 34.56 18.18
N VAL A 662 13.13 33.62 17.37
CA VAL A 662 13.92 32.86 16.40
C VAL A 662 13.78 33.50 15.02
N ASP A 663 14.81 34.22 14.61
CA ASP A 663 14.94 34.74 13.24
C ASP A 663 15.56 33.67 12.32
N LEU A 664 14.72 33.07 11.47
CA LEU A 664 15.14 32.01 10.55
C LEU A 664 16.05 32.51 9.43
N ASP A 665 15.93 33.77 9.01
CA ASP A 665 16.78 34.36 7.97
C ASP A 665 18.19 34.62 8.51
N ALA A 666 18.28 35.22 9.70
CA ALA A 666 19.55 35.43 10.38
C ALA A 666 20.22 34.11 10.76
N LEU A 667 19.43 33.09 11.14
CA LEU A 667 19.93 31.75 11.41
C LEU A 667 20.50 31.10 10.15
N ALA A 668 19.78 31.13 9.02
CA ALA A 668 20.20 30.52 7.76
C ALA A 668 21.55 31.07 7.24
N ALA A 669 21.79 32.37 7.41
CA ALA A 669 23.05 33.02 7.08
C ALA A 669 24.26 32.48 7.88
N GLN A 670 24.03 31.92 9.06
CA GLN A 670 25.06 31.37 9.95
C GLN A 670 25.24 29.85 9.84
N LEU A 671 24.44 29.18 9.01
CA LEU A 671 24.45 27.72 8.82
C LEU A 671 25.26 27.30 7.59
N ASP A 672 26.38 27.98 7.32
CA ASP A 672 27.25 27.56 6.23
C ASP A 672 27.81 26.15 6.46
N GLY A 673 27.83 25.33 5.41
CA GLY A 673 28.20 23.91 5.49
C GLY A 673 27.12 22.97 6.06
N TYR A 674 25.93 23.47 6.41
CA TYR A 674 24.79 22.62 6.79
C TYR A 674 24.04 22.15 5.53
N SER A 675 23.78 20.85 5.46
CA SER A 675 22.89 20.26 4.46
C SER A 675 21.41 20.53 4.80
N ALA A 676 20.51 20.19 3.86
CA ALA A 676 19.07 20.29 4.13
C ALA A 676 18.65 19.40 5.32
N ALA A 677 19.21 18.19 5.40
CA ALA A 677 18.99 17.28 6.52
C ALA A 677 19.53 17.84 7.84
N ASP A 678 20.68 18.53 7.83
CA ASP A 678 21.22 19.17 9.04
C ASP A 678 20.32 20.31 9.51
N CYS A 679 19.75 21.10 8.59
CA CYS A 679 18.81 22.17 8.95
C CYS A 679 17.53 21.61 9.60
N VAL A 680 16.99 20.51 9.05
CA VAL A 680 15.83 19.82 9.65
C VAL A 680 16.19 19.20 11.00
N ALA A 681 17.35 18.55 11.09
CA ALA A 681 17.84 17.97 12.34
C ALA A 681 18.06 19.04 13.42
N LEU A 682 18.52 20.23 13.03
CA LEU A 682 18.70 21.36 13.93
C LEU A 682 17.37 21.81 14.54
N LEU A 683 16.33 22.00 13.72
CA LEU A 683 15.00 22.36 14.22
C LEU A 683 14.40 21.24 15.08
N ARG A 684 14.58 19.98 14.70
CA ARG A 684 14.14 18.82 15.50
C ARG A 684 14.82 18.78 16.85
N GLU A 685 16.14 18.97 16.92
CA GLU A 685 16.87 18.99 18.18
C GLU A 685 16.50 20.22 19.01
N ALA A 686 16.23 21.37 18.38
CA ALA A 686 15.73 22.55 19.08
C ALA A 686 14.34 22.30 19.70
N ALA A 687 13.43 21.63 18.98
CA ALA A 687 12.13 21.23 19.50
C ALA A 687 12.27 20.22 20.67
N LEU A 688 13.12 19.20 20.53
CA LEU A 688 13.41 18.26 21.62
C LEU A 688 14.03 18.96 22.84
N THR A 689 14.89 19.95 22.61
CA THR A 689 15.50 20.77 23.67
C THR A 689 14.42 21.59 24.39
N ALA A 690 13.50 22.21 23.66
CA ALA A 690 12.35 22.92 24.22
C ALA A 690 11.44 21.98 25.04
N MET A 691 11.12 20.79 24.51
CA MET A 691 10.31 19.79 25.22
C MET A 691 10.99 19.25 26.49
N ARG A 692 12.32 19.04 26.45
CA ARG A 692 13.10 18.64 27.63
C ARG A 692 13.15 19.75 28.67
N ARG A 693 13.16 21.01 28.24
CA ARG A 693 13.08 22.19 29.12
C ARG A 693 11.71 22.28 29.80
N SER A 694 10.62 22.08 29.06
CA SER A 694 9.27 21.94 29.59
C SER A 694 8.37 21.18 28.62
N ILE A 695 7.63 20.18 29.10
CA ILE A 695 6.69 19.41 28.27
C ILE A 695 5.52 20.27 27.78
N ASP A 696 5.19 21.33 28.52
CA ASP A 696 4.17 22.33 28.19
C ASP A 696 4.78 23.55 27.45
N ALA A 697 6.04 23.47 27.01
CA ALA A 697 6.66 24.54 26.24
C ALA A 697 5.87 24.76 24.94
N ALA A 698 5.24 25.93 24.84
CA ALA A 698 4.48 26.31 23.66
C ALA A 698 5.39 26.64 22.46
N ASP A 699 6.58 27.21 22.72
CA ASP A 699 7.45 27.75 21.67
C ASP A 699 8.91 27.31 21.84
N VAL A 700 9.57 27.07 20.70
CA VAL A 700 11.03 26.92 20.58
C VAL A 700 11.68 28.30 20.61
N THR A 701 12.66 28.47 21.50
CA THR A 701 13.36 29.74 21.72
C THR A 701 14.72 29.78 21.01
N ALA A 702 15.28 30.99 20.84
CA ALA A 702 16.63 31.17 20.32
C ALA A 702 17.71 30.43 21.15
N ALA A 703 17.51 30.30 22.47
CA ALA A 703 18.40 29.54 23.35
C ALA A 703 18.33 28.02 23.07
N ASP A 704 17.14 27.49 22.80
CA ASP A 704 16.95 26.08 22.43
C ASP A 704 17.65 25.78 21.09
N VAL A 705 17.56 26.70 20.11
CA VAL A 705 18.28 26.60 18.84
C VAL A 705 19.79 26.68 19.04
N ALA A 706 20.28 27.60 19.88
CA ALA A 706 21.70 27.73 20.17
C ALA A 706 22.28 26.45 20.79
N ALA A 707 21.57 25.84 21.75
CA ALA A 707 21.94 24.55 22.33
C ALA A 707 21.92 23.42 21.29
N ALA A 708 20.89 23.38 20.43
CA ALA A 708 20.80 22.39 19.35
C ALA A 708 21.99 22.47 18.37
N ARG A 709 22.52 23.66 18.08
CA ARG A 709 23.70 23.86 17.22
C ARG A 709 24.99 23.26 17.80
N GLU A 710 25.09 23.08 19.12
CA GLU A 710 26.25 22.44 19.72
C GLU A 710 26.29 20.94 19.41
N THR A 711 25.11 20.34 19.29
CA THR A 711 24.89 18.91 19.00
C THR A 711 24.89 18.64 17.50
N VAL A 712 24.17 19.45 16.71
CA VAL A 712 24.02 19.28 15.26
C VAL A 712 25.07 20.12 14.54
N ARG A 713 26.15 19.47 14.09
CA ARG A 713 27.29 20.08 13.38
C ARG A 713 27.12 20.02 11.86
N PRO A 714 27.75 20.93 11.09
CA PRO A 714 27.70 20.89 9.63
C PRO A 714 28.30 19.58 9.11
N SER A 715 27.60 18.93 8.17
CA SER A 715 28.01 17.63 7.61
C SER A 715 28.69 17.72 6.24
N LEU A 716 28.61 18.86 5.55
CA LEU A 716 29.14 18.99 4.19
C LEU A 716 30.65 19.20 4.18
N ASP A 717 31.36 18.38 3.39
CA ASP A 717 32.78 18.56 3.09
C ASP A 717 32.96 19.34 1.78
N PRO A 718 33.57 20.54 1.79
CA PRO A 718 33.80 21.35 0.59
C PRO A 718 34.57 20.62 -0.52
N LEU A 719 35.54 19.75 -0.17
CA LEU A 719 36.31 19.00 -1.16
C LEU A 719 35.45 17.95 -1.87
N GLN A 720 34.56 17.30 -1.12
CA GLN A 720 33.62 16.33 -1.69
C GLN A 720 32.61 17.01 -2.61
N VAL A 721 32.09 18.18 -2.23
CA VAL A 721 31.16 18.96 -3.06
C VAL A 721 31.79 19.32 -4.39
N GLU A 722 33.04 19.81 -4.39
CA GLU A 722 33.75 20.19 -5.61
C GLU A 722 34.04 19.00 -6.52
N SER A 723 34.38 17.84 -5.94
CA SER A 723 34.53 16.58 -6.68
C SER A 723 33.24 16.16 -7.40
N LEU A 724 32.08 16.35 -6.76
CA LEU A 724 30.78 16.05 -7.36
C LEU A 724 30.41 17.04 -8.48
N ARG A 725 30.78 18.32 -8.35
CA ARG A 725 30.64 19.29 -9.46
C ARG A 725 31.49 18.89 -10.66
N ALA A 726 32.75 18.56 -10.42
CA ALA A 726 33.67 18.13 -11.48
C ALA A 726 33.21 16.84 -12.20
N PHE A 727 32.49 15.96 -11.51
CA PHE A 727 31.89 14.77 -12.13
C PHE A 727 30.91 15.13 -13.26
N ALA A 728 30.17 16.24 -13.11
CA ALA A 728 29.22 16.75 -14.10
C ALA A 728 29.90 17.22 -15.39
N GLU A 729 31.12 17.76 -15.29
CA GLU A 729 31.86 18.30 -16.44
C GLU A 729 32.59 17.20 -17.23
N GLY A 730 32.77 16.02 -16.64
CA GLY A 730 33.51 14.90 -17.22
C GLY A 730 32.67 13.88 -18.01
N HIS A 731 31.34 14.02 -18.03
CA HIS A 731 30.38 13.14 -18.70
C HIS A 731 29.34 13.99 -19.42
#